data_AF-A0A918XVU4-F1
#
_entry.id   AF-A0A918XVU4-F1
#
_cell.length_a   1.000
_cell.length_b   1.000
_cell.length_c   1.000
_cell.angle_alpha   90.00
_cell.angle_beta   90.00
_cell.angle_gamma   90.00
#
_symmetry.space_group_name_H-M   'P 1'
#
loop_
_entity.id
_entity.type
_entity.pdbx_description
1 polymer ?
#
loop_
_entity_poly.entity_id
_entity_poly.type
_entity_poly.pdbx_seq_one_letter_code
_entity_poly.pdbx_strand_id
1 'polypeptide(L)'
;MTAPDSTAAQPAAAPQADDELARLMAGAGIAGSPADLRATLSRIAASPDPYPADAWLGLVAPDAAPETADALTALRDALRPAEPAADPSRLERLRAALHEAGVDGLILPRADEHQGEYIPPSAERLAWLTGFTGSAGTVVVLPERAALFVDGRYTLQAGRQVDTGRWEIRHLIRTPAAAYIGEHLAGRRLGYDPRLHSVNAAKRLHDAVRQAGGTLMALEDNPVDRVWSDRPPAPLGRVEALPAEISGVTAAAKRALVAGILAERDAGVAVLNQPESIAWLLNIRGRDVPYTPLPLCYATVARDGSVELFLDPAKCDAATRAALGNQVSLRPFEAIGQALDDLGEAGATVSLDPDTASEWLHQRLAEAGATVVTGEDPCIRPRARKNPVEIAGTRAAHVRDAAAVARFLKWIDDSTAAGRVTELAAAEALERFRSVGERWRGPSFATISGAGPNGAIVHYRVTAETDRPLESGSLYLIDSGAQYLDGTTDITRTVAIGTPTQEMRERFTLVLKGHIAIATARFPAGTTGSQLDALARQFLWKEGLDFDHGTGHGVGSFLGVHEGPQRISSAGKAVIEAGMILSNEPGYYKPDGYGIRIENLLLTVESEPAQDTGRPMLAFETLTFAPIDRRLIEPALLSFEERAWIDAYHATVRRRVAPALDAAEREWLETATALLDA
;
A
#
# COMPACT_ATOMS: atom_id res chain seq x y z
N MET A 1 -39.25 -6.92 -36.23
CA MET A 1 -39.13 -5.57 -35.66
C MET A 1 -37.69 -5.38 -35.26
N THR A 2 -37.03 -4.47 -35.94
CA THR A 2 -35.58 -4.23 -35.94
C THR A 2 -35.10 -3.67 -34.60
N ALA A 3 -34.02 -4.24 -34.08
CA ALA A 3 -33.30 -3.79 -32.89
C ALA A 3 -32.60 -2.44 -33.15
N PRO A 4 -32.43 -1.58 -32.13
CA PRO A 4 -31.58 -0.41 -32.26
C PRO A 4 -30.12 -0.78 -31.96
N ASP A 5 -29.23 -0.49 -32.92
CA ASP A 5 -27.79 -0.37 -32.72
C ASP A 5 -27.52 0.79 -31.75
N SER A 6 -26.81 0.52 -30.65
CA SER A 6 -26.18 1.55 -29.82
C SER A 6 -24.67 1.34 -29.80
N THR A 7 -24.00 1.78 -30.87
CA THR A 7 -22.58 2.10 -30.83
C THR A 7 -22.45 3.44 -30.10
N ALA A 8 -22.14 3.39 -28.80
CA ALA A 8 -21.69 4.57 -28.08
C ALA A 8 -20.29 4.92 -28.58
N ALA A 9 -20.23 5.77 -29.61
CA ALA A 9 -19.01 6.45 -30.00
C ALA A 9 -18.60 7.39 -28.87
N GLN A 10 -17.32 7.32 -28.46
CA GLN A 10 -16.69 8.38 -27.68
C GLN A 10 -16.94 9.74 -28.37
N PRO A 11 -17.18 10.82 -27.62
CA PRO A 11 -17.35 12.13 -28.23
C PRO A 11 -16.08 12.49 -29.01
N ALA A 12 -16.17 12.53 -30.34
CA ALA A 12 -15.11 13.04 -31.18
C ALA A 12 -14.84 14.49 -30.75
N ALA A 13 -13.63 14.76 -30.26
CA ALA A 13 -13.19 16.11 -29.96
C ALA A 13 -13.35 16.99 -31.21
N ALA A 14 -13.81 18.23 -31.04
CA ALA A 14 -14.08 19.13 -32.15
C ALA A 14 -12.81 19.32 -33.01
N PRO A 15 -12.89 19.36 -34.35
CA PRO A 15 -11.72 19.49 -35.25
C PRO A 15 -10.78 20.66 -34.91
N GLN A 16 -11.35 21.73 -34.34
CA GLN A 16 -10.62 22.91 -33.91
C GLN A 16 -9.66 22.66 -32.73
N ALA A 17 -9.96 21.67 -31.86
CA ALA A 17 -9.11 21.26 -30.75
C ALA A 17 -7.93 20.40 -31.19
N ASP A 18 -8.07 19.64 -32.29
CA ASP A 18 -6.98 18.83 -32.85
C ASP A 18 -5.94 19.69 -33.57
N ASP A 19 -6.38 20.72 -34.30
CA ASP A 19 -5.49 21.68 -34.97
C ASP A 19 -4.67 22.49 -33.97
N GLU A 20 -5.27 22.88 -32.84
CA GLU A 20 -4.59 23.57 -31.76
C GLU A 20 -3.56 22.67 -31.07
N LEU A 21 -3.94 21.42 -30.79
CA LEU A 21 -3.03 20.43 -30.21
C LEU A 21 -1.86 20.10 -31.15
N ALA A 22 -2.11 20.00 -32.46
CA ALA A 22 -1.08 19.78 -33.46
C ALA A 22 -0.06 20.95 -33.51
N ARG A 23 -0.53 22.20 -33.37
CA ARG A 23 0.36 23.37 -33.27
C ARG A 23 1.19 23.35 -32.00
N LEU A 24 0.57 23.00 -30.86
CA LEU A 24 1.26 22.85 -29.58
C LEU A 24 2.35 21.77 -29.68
N MET A 25 2.03 20.61 -30.25
CA MET A 25 2.98 19.52 -30.49
C MET A 25 4.16 19.96 -31.35
N ALA A 26 3.90 20.65 -32.47
CA ALA A 26 4.94 21.15 -33.36
C ALA A 26 5.85 22.17 -32.66
N GLY A 27 5.28 23.07 -31.84
CA GLY A 27 6.03 24.06 -31.07
C GLY A 27 6.91 23.46 -29.97
N ALA A 28 6.49 22.32 -29.41
CA ALA A 28 7.18 21.62 -28.33
C ALA A 28 8.05 20.43 -28.79
N GLY A 29 8.11 20.17 -30.11
CA GLY A 29 8.88 19.04 -30.66
C GLY A 29 8.32 17.66 -30.31
N ILE A 30 7.02 17.57 -29.98
CA ILE A 30 6.36 16.30 -29.64
C ILE A 30 6.03 15.55 -30.93
N ALA A 31 6.54 14.33 -31.06
CA ALA A 31 6.27 13.47 -32.22
C ALA A 31 4.90 12.78 -32.13
N GLY A 32 4.37 12.34 -33.28
CA GLY A 32 3.11 11.59 -33.39
C GLY A 32 1.90 12.45 -33.76
N SER A 33 0.71 11.88 -33.62
CA SER A 33 -0.57 12.57 -33.86
C SER A 33 -1.19 13.14 -32.57
N PRO A 34 -2.12 14.10 -32.68
CA PRO A 34 -2.93 14.56 -31.53
C PRO A 34 -3.60 13.41 -30.76
N ALA A 35 -4.01 12.34 -31.45
CA ALA A 35 -4.59 11.14 -30.83
C ALA A 35 -3.57 10.36 -30.00
N ASP A 36 -2.33 10.21 -30.49
CA ASP A 36 -1.25 9.53 -29.76
C ASP A 36 -0.86 10.31 -28.49
N LEU A 37 -0.82 11.64 -28.58
CA LEU A 37 -0.57 12.49 -27.42
C LEU A 37 -1.70 12.34 -26.39
N ARG A 38 -2.98 12.39 -26.79
CA ARG A 38 -4.09 12.16 -25.87
C ARG A 38 -4.03 10.79 -25.21
N ALA A 39 -3.75 9.73 -25.97
CA ALA A 39 -3.61 8.39 -25.42
C ALA A 39 -2.49 8.32 -24.37
N THR A 40 -1.35 8.96 -24.64
CA THR A 40 -0.22 9.08 -23.71
C THR A 40 -0.62 9.87 -22.46
N LEU A 41 -1.24 11.04 -22.62
CA LEU A 41 -1.68 11.88 -21.51
C LEU A 41 -2.75 11.20 -20.65
N SER A 42 -3.67 10.42 -21.23
CA SER A 42 -4.64 9.63 -20.46
C SER A 42 -3.97 8.58 -19.59
N ARG A 43 -2.89 7.95 -20.06
CA ARG A 43 -2.10 7.00 -19.26
C ARG A 43 -1.32 7.68 -18.14
N ILE A 44 -0.76 8.86 -18.41
CA ILE A 44 -0.11 9.70 -17.40
C ILE A 44 -1.14 10.18 -16.37
N ALA A 45 -2.34 10.58 -16.79
CA ALA A 45 -3.44 11.00 -15.92
C ALA A 45 -4.00 9.85 -15.06
N ALA A 46 -3.89 8.60 -15.53
CA ALA A 46 -4.19 7.40 -14.75
C ALA A 46 -3.08 7.02 -13.76
N SER A 47 -1.94 7.71 -13.80
CA SER A 47 -0.82 7.54 -12.87
C SER A 47 -0.94 8.51 -11.70
N PRO A 48 -0.50 8.14 -10.49
CA PRO A 48 -0.43 9.07 -9.36
C PRO A 48 0.34 10.34 -9.69
N ASP A 49 -0.12 11.47 -9.14
CA ASP A 49 0.56 12.75 -9.29
C ASP A 49 2.00 12.68 -8.85
N PRO A 50 3.00 13.15 -9.62
CA PRO A 50 4.39 13.14 -9.21
C PRO A 50 4.70 14.26 -8.20
N TYR A 51 5.87 14.19 -7.58
CA TYR A 51 6.46 15.33 -6.89
C TYR A 51 7.92 15.50 -7.34
N PRO A 52 8.30 16.65 -7.93
CA PRO A 52 7.44 17.83 -8.21
C PRO A 52 6.33 17.53 -9.24
N ALA A 53 5.26 18.33 -9.21
CA ALA A 53 3.99 18.06 -9.92
C ALA A 53 4.11 18.03 -11.46
N ASP A 54 5.20 18.58 -11.98
CA ASP A 54 5.55 18.70 -13.39
C ASP A 54 6.52 17.60 -13.87
N ALA A 55 7.02 16.73 -12.98
CA ALA A 55 8.06 15.75 -13.34
C ALA A 55 7.64 14.73 -14.43
N TRP A 56 6.34 14.57 -14.66
CA TRP A 56 5.80 13.75 -15.74
C TRP A 56 6.04 14.35 -17.13
N LEU A 57 6.24 15.68 -17.25
CA LEU A 57 6.54 16.34 -18.52
C LEU A 57 7.83 15.79 -19.15
N GLY A 58 8.76 15.28 -18.33
CA GLY A 58 9.97 14.61 -18.83
C GLY A 58 9.71 13.41 -19.74
N LEU A 59 8.50 12.83 -19.72
CA LEU A 59 8.11 11.73 -20.61
C LEU A 59 7.61 12.20 -21.98
N VAL A 60 7.11 13.43 -22.08
CA VAL A 60 6.37 13.93 -23.24
C VAL A 60 7.09 15.10 -23.90
N ALA A 61 7.49 16.08 -23.09
CA ALA A 61 8.07 17.34 -23.53
C ALA A 61 9.05 17.87 -22.46
N PRO A 62 10.23 17.25 -22.29
CA PRO A 62 11.19 17.61 -21.24
C PRO A 62 11.68 19.07 -21.32
N ASP A 63 11.68 19.66 -22.52
CA ASP A 63 12.14 21.02 -22.79
C ASP A 63 10.97 21.99 -23.09
N ALA A 64 9.75 21.66 -22.65
CA ALA A 64 8.57 22.48 -22.89
C ALA A 64 8.71 23.89 -22.28
N ALA A 65 8.33 24.91 -23.05
CA ALA A 65 8.16 26.26 -22.51
C ALA A 65 7.00 26.28 -21.49
N PRO A 66 7.01 27.20 -20.49
CA PRO A 66 6.00 27.24 -19.43
C PRO A 66 4.55 27.23 -19.94
N GLU A 67 4.24 27.99 -20.99
CA GLU A 67 2.89 28.05 -21.58
C GLU A 67 2.45 26.70 -22.16
N THR A 68 3.38 25.95 -22.77
CA THR A 68 3.12 24.60 -23.27
C THR A 68 2.95 23.61 -22.12
N ALA A 69 3.78 23.72 -21.08
CA ALA A 69 3.68 22.90 -19.88
C ALA A 69 2.32 23.07 -19.19
N ASP A 70 1.84 24.32 -19.04
CA ASP A 70 0.54 24.63 -18.46
C ASP A 70 -0.61 24.05 -19.30
N ALA A 71 -0.56 24.21 -20.62
CA ALA A 71 -1.56 23.67 -21.53
C ALA A 71 -1.61 22.13 -21.52
N LEU A 72 -0.44 21.47 -21.50
CA LEU A 72 -0.36 20.01 -21.38
C LEU A 72 -0.87 19.54 -20.02
N THR A 73 -0.59 20.28 -18.94
CA THR A 73 -1.09 19.99 -17.59
C THR A 73 -2.61 20.08 -17.53
N ALA A 74 -3.20 21.14 -18.07
CA ALA A 74 -4.66 21.29 -18.14
C ALA A 74 -5.31 20.15 -18.95
N LEU A 75 -4.69 19.76 -20.09
CA LEU A 75 -5.18 18.65 -20.89
C LEU A 75 -5.09 17.31 -20.15
N ARG A 76 -3.96 17.03 -19.48
CA ARG A 76 -3.80 15.84 -18.63
C ARG A 76 -4.86 15.79 -17.53
N ASP A 77 -5.08 16.89 -16.82
CA ASP A 77 -6.02 16.92 -15.69
C ASP A 77 -7.48 16.72 -16.14
N ALA A 78 -7.84 17.18 -17.33
CA ALA A 78 -9.14 16.89 -17.94
C ALA A 78 -9.33 15.42 -18.35
N LEU A 79 -8.25 14.64 -18.46
CA LEU A 79 -8.26 13.22 -18.83
C LEU A 79 -8.21 12.27 -17.63
N ARG A 80 -8.24 12.80 -16.39
CA ARG A 80 -8.20 11.95 -15.18
C ARG A 80 -9.37 10.97 -15.13
N PRO A 81 -9.13 9.71 -14.75
CA PRO A 81 -10.20 8.77 -14.50
C PRO A 81 -11.15 9.29 -13.42
N ALA A 82 -12.45 9.23 -13.68
CA ALA A 82 -13.46 9.45 -12.65
C ALA A 82 -13.55 8.22 -11.74
N GLU A 83 -13.91 8.41 -10.47
CA GLU A 83 -14.25 7.30 -9.60
C GLU A 83 -15.49 6.57 -10.14
N PRO A 84 -15.47 5.23 -10.21
CA PRO A 84 -16.59 4.48 -10.76
C PRO A 84 -17.79 4.56 -9.81
N ALA A 85 -18.85 5.27 -10.23
CA ALA A 85 -20.12 5.27 -9.51
C ALA A 85 -20.73 3.87 -9.47
N ALA A 86 -21.49 3.53 -8.42
CA ALA A 86 -22.16 2.24 -8.31
C ALA A 86 -23.18 2.04 -9.45
N ASP A 87 -23.04 0.95 -10.20
CA ASP A 87 -23.99 0.57 -11.26
C ASP A 87 -24.51 -0.86 -10.97
N PRO A 88 -25.77 -1.02 -10.53
CA PRO A 88 -26.32 -2.32 -10.16
C PRO A 88 -26.45 -3.27 -11.36
N SER A 89 -26.37 -2.77 -12.60
CA SER A 89 -26.44 -3.61 -13.81
C SER A 89 -25.10 -4.29 -14.14
N ARG A 90 -23.98 -3.88 -13.53
CA ARG A 90 -22.66 -4.51 -13.72
C ARG A 90 -22.65 -6.00 -13.39
N LEU A 91 -23.32 -6.40 -12.30
CA LEU A 91 -23.39 -7.80 -11.88
C LEU A 91 -24.08 -8.68 -12.92
N GLU A 92 -25.17 -8.19 -13.54
CA GLU A 92 -25.88 -8.96 -14.56
C GLU A 92 -25.13 -9.01 -15.90
N ARG A 93 -24.46 -7.90 -16.28
CA ARG A 93 -23.55 -7.92 -17.44
C ARG A 93 -22.42 -8.94 -17.24
N LEU A 94 -21.84 -8.99 -16.04
CA LEU A 94 -20.81 -9.97 -15.71
C LEU A 94 -21.35 -11.40 -15.81
N ARG A 95 -22.53 -11.70 -15.25
CA ARG A 95 -23.14 -13.05 -15.37
C ARG A 95 -23.36 -13.48 -16.81
N ALA A 96 -23.80 -12.56 -17.68
CA ALA A 96 -23.92 -12.83 -19.11
C ALA A 96 -22.55 -13.16 -19.73
N ALA A 97 -21.51 -12.38 -19.43
CA ALA A 97 -20.15 -12.64 -19.90
C ALA A 97 -19.57 -13.97 -19.39
N LEU A 98 -19.90 -14.38 -18.16
CA LEU A 98 -19.50 -15.68 -17.60
C LEU A 98 -20.13 -16.85 -18.36
N HIS A 99 -21.43 -16.74 -18.66
CA HIS A 99 -22.12 -17.74 -19.47
C HIS A 99 -21.50 -17.88 -20.87
N GLU A 100 -21.16 -16.77 -21.52
CA GLU A 100 -20.44 -16.78 -22.82
C GLU A 100 -19.04 -17.40 -22.72
N ALA A 101 -18.33 -17.16 -21.61
CA ALA A 101 -17.02 -17.75 -21.34
C ALA A 101 -17.09 -19.24 -20.93
N GLY A 102 -18.30 -19.82 -20.86
CA GLY A 102 -18.47 -21.22 -20.49
C GLY A 102 -18.08 -21.51 -19.03
N VAL A 103 -18.30 -20.57 -18.12
CA VAL A 103 -18.17 -20.77 -16.67
C VAL A 103 -19.45 -20.35 -15.97
N ASP A 104 -19.75 -20.98 -14.83
CA ASP A 104 -20.98 -20.72 -14.11
C ASP A 104 -20.79 -19.67 -13.00
N GLY A 105 -19.54 -19.38 -12.63
CA GLY A 105 -19.20 -18.37 -11.65
C GLY A 105 -17.78 -17.82 -11.82
N LEU A 106 -17.45 -16.82 -11.01
CA LEU A 106 -16.14 -16.17 -10.96
C LEU A 106 -15.70 -15.96 -9.52
N ILE A 107 -14.42 -16.21 -9.24
CA ILE A 107 -13.75 -15.63 -8.08
C ILE A 107 -12.79 -14.53 -8.54
N LEU A 108 -12.88 -13.37 -7.89
CA LEU A 108 -12.11 -12.18 -8.24
C LEU A 108 -11.58 -11.50 -6.96
N PRO A 109 -10.26 -11.50 -6.73
CA PRO A 109 -9.65 -10.76 -5.64
C PRO A 109 -9.52 -9.27 -6.00
N ARG A 110 -9.33 -8.41 -4.99
CA ARG A 110 -8.83 -7.05 -5.16
C ARG A 110 -7.31 -7.13 -5.29
N ALA A 111 -6.82 -7.49 -6.48
CA ALA A 111 -5.41 -7.61 -6.79
C ALA A 111 -5.16 -7.29 -8.28
N ASP A 112 -3.91 -6.97 -8.60
CA ASP A 112 -3.36 -6.95 -9.96
C ASP A 112 -2.41 -8.14 -10.15
N GLU A 113 -1.80 -8.25 -11.33
CA GLU A 113 -0.87 -9.34 -11.67
C GLU A 113 0.43 -9.33 -10.83
N HIS A 114 0.65 -8.25 -10.09
CA HIS A 114 1.76 -8.04 -9.18
C HIS A 114 1.40 -8.35 -7.73
N GLN A 115 0.16 -8.73 -7.41
CA GLN A 115 -0.31 -8.98 -6.04
C GLN A 115 -0.09 -7.79 -5.10
N GLY A 116 -0.11 -6.56 -5.64
CA GLY A 116 0.17 -5.34 -4.88
C GLY A 116 -0.95 -4.95 -3.90
N GLU A 117 -0.58 -4.27 -2.82
CA GLU A 117 -1.55 -3.75 -1.84
C GLU A 117 -2.32 -2.53 -2.38
N TYR A 118 -1.66 -1.65 -3.13
CA TYR A 118 -2.30 -0.62 -3.94
C TYR A 118 -2.20 -1.04 -5.39
N ILE A 119 -3.25 -0.78 -6.17
CA ILE A 119 -3.33 -1.16 -7.57
C ILE A 119 -3.75 0.07 -8.38
N PRO A 120 -3.35 0.19 -9.65
CA PRO A 120 -3.76 1.29 -10.49
C PRO A 120 -5.28 1.27 -10.77
N PRO A 121 -5.89 2.40 -11.13
CA PRO A 121 -7.33 2.47 -11.47
C PRO A 121 -7.78 1.44 -12.51
N SER A 122 -6.91 1.11 -13.47
CA SER A 122 -7.17 0.09 -14.50
C SER A 122 -7.32 -1.33 -13.96
N ALA A 123 -6.86 -1.60 -12.73
CA ALA A 123 -6.91 -2.91 -12.08
C ALA A 123 -8.01 -3.01 -11.00
N GLU A 124 -8.73 -1.92 -10.71
CA GLU A 124 -9.76 -1.86 -9.65
C GLU A 124 -11.09 -2.56 -10.01
N ARG A 125 -11.00 -3.79 -10.55
CA ARG A 125 -12.13 -4.61 -11.01
C ARG A 125 -13.16 -4.88 -9.93
N LEU A 126 -12.71 -5.17 -8.71
CA LEU A 126 -13.61 -5.41 -7.57
C LEU A 126 -14.37 -4.15 -7.18
N ALA A 127 -13.68 -3.00 -7.12
CA ALA A 127 -14.32 -1.73 -6.79
C ALA A 127 -15.31 -1.30 -7.89
N TRP A 128 -14.92 -1.43 -9.16
CA TRP A 128 -15.83 -1.21 -10.28
C TRP A 128 -17.06 -2.13 -10.20
N LEU A 129 -16.88 -3.42 -9.92
CA LEU A 129 -17.99 -4.37 -9.89
C LEU A 129 -18.96 -4.16 -8.71
N THR A 130 -18.45 -3.77 -7.54
CA THR A 130 -19.22 -3.78 -6.28
C THR A 130 -19.53 -2.40 -5.70
N GLY A 131 -18.74 -1.38 -6.04
CA GLY A 131 -18.69 -0.09 -5.34
C GLY A 131 -17.79 -0.08 -4.08
N PHE A 132 -17.26 -1.23 -3.64
CA PHE A 132 -16.40 -1.30 -2.46
C PHE A 132 -14.96 -0.85 -2.76
N THR A 133 -14.48 0.16 -2.04
CA THR A 133 -13.17 0.80 -2.30
C THR A 133 -12.09 0.48 -1.26
N GLY A 134 -12.31 -0.52 -0.40
CA GLY A 134 -11.29 -0.97 0.56
C GLY A 134 -10.10 -1.67 -0.11
N SER A 135 -8.93 -1.67 0.54
CA SER A 135 -7.69 -2.24 -0.01
C SER A 135 -7.61 -3.76 0.09
N ALA A 136 -8.52 -4.41 0.82
CA ALA A 136 -8.58 -5.87 0.94
C ALA A 136 -10.00 -6.37 0.68
N GLY A 137 -10.13 -7.24 -0.31
CA GLY A 137 -11.40 -7.85 -0.66
C GLY A 137 -11.28 -8.98 -1.66
N THR A 138 -12.28 -9.84 -1.70
CA THR A 138 -12.47 -10.83 -2.76
C THR A 138 -13.96 -10.99 -3.00
N VAL A 139 -14.37 -11.23 -4.23
CA VAL A 139 -15.76 -11.60 -4.53
C VAL A 139 -15.86 -13.00 -5.08
N VAL A 140 -16.98 -13.66 -4.79
CA VAL A 140 -17.43 -14.86 -5.49
C VAL A 140 -18.79 -14.56 -6.10
N VAL A 141 -18.89 -14.69 -7.42
CA VAL A 141 -20.13 -14.49 -8.20
C VAL A 141 -20.58 -15.83 -8.75
N LEU A 142 -21.84 -16.19 -8.48
CA LEU A 142 -22.53 -17.38 -8.99
C LEU A 142 -23.81 -16.93 -9.73
N PRO A 143 -24.52 -17.83 -10.44
CA PRO A 143 -25.68 -17.44 -11.23
C PRO A 143 -26.79 -16.83 -10.37
N GLU A 144 -27.02 -17.36 -9.17
CA GLU A 144 -28.12 -16.94 -8.30
C GLU A 144 -27.68 -16.06 -7.12
N ARG A 145 -26.37 -15.98 -6.83
CA ARG A 145 -25.85 -15.33 -5.60
C ARG A 145 -24.50 -14.65 -5.85
N ALA A 146 -24.17 -13.67 -5.03
CA ALA A 146 -22.85 -13.04 -5.03
C ALA A 146 -22.45 -12.67 -3.60
N ALA A 147 -21.18 -12.82 -3.27
CA ALA A 147 -20.64 -12.48 -1.95
C ALA A 147 -19.36 -11.68 -2.07
N LEU A 148 -19.21 -10.67 -1.20
CA LEU A 148 -18.00 -9.88 -0.99
C LEU A 148 -17.39 -10.29 0.36
N PHE A 149 -16.12 -10.68 0.33
CA PHE A 149 -15.34 -11.10 1.48
C PHE A 149 -14.35 -9.99 1.84
N VAL A 150 -14.44 -9.45 3.06
CA VAL A 150 -13.55 -8.39 3.56
C VAL A 150 -13.02 -8.75 4.95
N ASP A 151 -11.90 -8.18 5.35
CA ASP A 151 -11.42 -8.32 6.74
C ASP A 151 -12.09 -7.32 7.70
N GLY A 152 -11.78 -7.45 8.99
CA GLY A 152 -12.37 -6.64 10.07
C GLY A 152 -12.33 -5.14 9.85
N ARG A 153 -11.28 -4.63 9.20
CA ARG A 153 -11.07 -3.20 8.94
C ARG A 153 -12.18 -2.61 8.06
N TYR A 154 -12.83 -3.46 7.26
CA TYR A 154 -13.69 -3.07 6.16
C TYR A 154 -15.14 -3.51 6.30
N THR A 155 -15.51 -4.20 7.39
CA THR A 155 -16.88 -4.73 7.56
C THR A 155 -17.92 -3.60 7.59
N LEU A 156 -17.65 -2.51 8.32
CA LEU A 156 -18.54 -1.33 8.36
C LEU A 156 -18.58 -0.58 7.02
N GLN A 157 -17.42 -0.45 6.35
CA GLN A 157 -17.32 0.23 5.06
C GLN A 157 -18.10 -0.54 3.97
N ALA A 158 -17.92 -1.86 3.89
CA ALA A 158 -18.62 -2.71 2.91
C ALA A 158 -20.14 -2.60 3.06
N GLY A 159 -20.65 -2.59 4.30
CA GLY A 159 -22.08 -2.44 4.58
C GLY A 159 -22.68 -1.09 4.15
N ARG A 160 -21.85 -0.07 3.97
CA ARG A 160 -22.27 1.28 3.53
C ARG A 160 -22.10 1.49 2.03
N GLN A 161 -21.12 0.82 1.40
CA GLN A 161 -20.75 1.04 0.00
C GLN A 161 -21.42 0.09 -1.00
N VAL A 162 -21.85 -1.09 -0.54
CA VAL A 162 -22.32 -2.16 -1.43
C VAL A 162 -23.83 -2.36 -1.30
N ASP A 163 -24.51 -2.66 -2.41
CA ASP A 163 -25.92 -3.08 -2.43
C ASP A 163 -26.08 -4.45 -1.74
N THR A 164 -26.42 -4.43 -0.45
CA THR A 164 -26.63 -5.64 0.37
C THR A 164 -27.85 -6.46 -0.07
N GLY A 165 -28.69 -5.95 -0.97
CA GLY A 165 -29.73 -6.74 -1.62
C GLY A 165 -29.19 -7.69 -2.69
N ARG A 166 -27.98 -7.44 -3.19
CA ARG A 166 -27.31 -8.24 -4.24
C ARG A 166 -26.07 -8.96 -3.74
N TRP A 167 -25.35 -8.36 -2.79
CA TRP A 167 -24.09 -8.86 -2.28
C TRP A 167 -24.22 -9.28 -0.81
N GLU A 168 -23.86 -10.53 -0.54
CA GLU A 168 -23.67 -11.00 0.83
C GLU A 168 -22.28 -10.57 1.33
N ILE A 169 -22.22 -9.85 2.46
CA ILE A 169 -20.95 -9.45 3.06
C ILE A 169 -20.49 -10.55 4.03
N ARG A 170 -19.30 -11.09 3.80
CA ARG A 170 -18.67 -12.13 4.60
C ARG A 170 -17.29 -11.72 5.08
N HIS A 171 -16.82 -12.38 6.14
CA HIS A 171 -15.52 -12.09 6.73
C HIS A 171 -14.43 -12.96 6.08
N LEU A 172 -13.36 -12.35 5.58
CA LEU A 172 -12.30 -13.00 4.80
C LEU A 172 -11.65 -14.18 5.54
N ILE A 173 -11.44 -14.05 6.86
CA ILE A 173 -10.84 -15.11 7.70
C ILE A 173 -11.87 -16.05 8.36
N ARG A 174 -12.93 -15.51 8.98
CA ARG A 174 -13.90 -16.30 9.76
C ARG A 174 -14.88 -17.07 8.88
N THR A 175 -15.26 -16.52 7.72
CA THR A 175 -16.18 -17.13 6.75
C THR A 175 -15.58 -17.02 5.34
N PRO A 176 -14.43 -17.66 5.07
CA PRO A 176 -13.62 -17.43 3.89
C PRO A 176 -14.31 -17.88 2.59
N ALA A 177 -13.84 -17.34 1.46
CA ALA A 177 -14.35 -17.68 0.12
C ALA A 177 -14.32 -19.20 -0.16
N ALA A 178 -13.30 -19.92 0.33
CA ALA A 178 -13.23 -21.38 0.21
C ALA A 178 -14.42 -22.11 0.86
N ALA A 179 -14.89 -21.63 2.02
CA ALA A 179 -16.08 -22.19 2.67
C ALA A 179 -17.35 -21.87 1.86
N TYR A 180 -17.47 -20.65 1.34
CA TYR A 180 -18.58 -20.27 0.46
C TYR A 180 -18.65 -21.11 -0.81
N ILE A 181 -17.50 -21.40 -1.42
CA ILE A 181 -17.39 -22.30 -2.58
C ILE A 181 -17.89 -23.69 -2.20
N GLY A 182 -17.46 -24.23 -1.07
CA GLY A 182 -17.92 -25.53 -0.55
C GLY A 182 -19.44 -25.58 -0.35
N GLU A 183 -20.03 -24.50 0.16
CA GLU A 183 -21.48 -24.41 0.43
C GLU A 183 -22.33 -24.23 -0.83
N HIS A 184 -21.89 -23.41 -1.80
CA HIS A 184 -22.78 -22.89 -2.85
C HIS A 184 -22.39 -23.26 -4.29
N LEU A 185 -21.17 -23.72 -4.55
CA LEU A 185 -20.73 -24.00 -5.93
C LEU A 185 -21.54 -25.15 -6.57
N ALA A 186 -21.83 -26.20 -5.79
CA ALA A 186 -22.66 -27.34 -6.19
C ALA A 186 -22.23 -28.01 -7.52
N GLY A 187 -20.94 -28.35 -7.63
CA GLY A 187 -20.41 -29.06 -8.80
C GLY A 187 -20.19 -28.23 -10.06
N ARG A 188 -20.45 -26.92 -10.01
CA ARG A 188 -20.33 -26.01 -11.16
C ARG A 188 -18.88 -25.66 -11.50
N ARG A 189 -18.69 -25.04 -12.67
CA ARG A 189 -17.40 -24.51 -13.15
C ARG A 189 -17.18 -23.10 -12.61
N LEU A 190 -16.14 -22.92 -11.81
CA LEU A 190 -15.74 -21.61 -11.28
C LEU A 190 -14.56 -21.07 -12.10
N GLY A 191 -14.75 -19.94 -12.77
CA GLY A 191 -13.68 -19.22 -13.45
C GLY A 191 -12.79 -18.44 -12.48
N TYR A 192 -11.51 -18.32 -12.82
CA TYR A 192 -10.58 -17.39 -12.18
C TYR A 192 -9.57 -16.88 -13.20
N ASP A 193 -9.06 -15.66 -12.97
CA ASP A 193 -7.91 -15.13 -13.70
C ASP A 193 -6.62 -15.61 -12.99
N PRO A 194 -5.79 -16.44 -13.64
CA PRO A 194 -4.58 -16.99 -13.04
C PRO A 194 -3.50 -15.92 -12.79
N ARG A 195 -3.63 -14.73 -13.37
CA ARG A 195 -2.70 -13.62 -13.12
C ARG A 195 -2.95 -12.98 -11.74
N LEU A 196 -4.17 -13.04 -11.22
CA LEU A 196 -4.58 -12.35 -9.98
C LEU A 196 -4.49 -13.22 -8.72
N HIS A 197 -3.97 -14.45 -8.85
CA HIS A 197 -3.89 -15.40 -7.75
C HIS A 197 -2.47 -15.94 -7.68
N SER A 198 -1.87 -15.94 -6.48
CA SER A 198 -0.58 -16.59 -6.31
C SER A 198 -0.70 -18.10 -6.42
N VAL A 199 0.40 -18.79 -6.72
CA VAL A 199 0.44 -20.26 -6.85
C VAL A 199 -0.21 -20.96 -5.64
N ASN A 200 0.16 -20.56 -4.43
CA ASN A 200 -0.40 -21.12 -3.22
C ASN A 200 -1.88 -20.73 -2.99
N ALA A 201 -2.31 -19.55 -3.46
CA ALA A 201 -3.72 -19.17 -3.41
C ALA A 201 -4.56 -19.98 -4.40
N ALA A 202 -4.11 -20.11 -5.65
CA ALA A 202 -4.76 -20.91 -6.68
C ALA A 202 -4.88 -22.38 -6.26
N LYS A 203 -3.83 -22.96 -5.65
CA LYS A 203 -3.88 -24.32 -5.08
C LYS A 203 -5.00 -24.50 -4.05
N ARG A 204 -5.14 -23.56 -3.11
CA ARG A 204 -6.22 -23.60 -2.11
C ARG A 204 -7.61 -23.50 -2.74
N LEU A 205 -7.75 -22.68 -3.78
CA LEU A 205 -9.01 -22.58 -4.53
C LEU A 205 -9.32 -23.86 -5.29
N HIS A 206 -8.33 -24.47 -5.94
CA HIS A 206 -8.50 -25.73 -6.63
C HIS A 206 -8.97 -26.83 -5.67
N ASP A 207 -8.37 -26.91 -4.47
CA ASP A 207 -8.81 -27.84 -3.44
C ASP A 207 -10.25 -27.59 -2.97
N ALA A 208 -10.63 -26.32 -2.74
CA ALA A 208 -11.98 -25.95 -2.31
C ALA A 208 -13.03 -26.29 -3.38
N VAL A 209 -12.76 -25.96 -4.65
CA VAL A 209 -13.65 -26.24 -5.79
C VAL A 209 -13.79 -27.75 -6.02
N ARG A 210 -12.69 -28.51 -5.95
CA ARG A 210 -12.72 -29.97 -6.08
C ARG A 210 -13.52 -30.63 -4.96
N GLN A 211 -13.40 -30.15 -3.72
CA GLN A 211 -14.20 -30.64 -2.59
C GLN A 211 -15.70 -30.36 -2.78
N ALA A 212 -16.04 -29.25 -3.44
CA ALA A 212 -17.41 -28.92 -3.82
C ALA A 212 -17.92 -29.70 -5.06
N GLY A 213 -17.12 -30.64 -5.59
CA GLY A 213 -17.43 -31.45 -6.78
C GLY A 213 -17.35 -30.69 -8.11
N GLY A 214 -16.80 -29.47 -8.11
CA GLY A 214 -16.73 -28.60 -9.29
C GLY A 214 -15.37 -28.60 -9.96
N THR A 215 -15.21 -27.70 -10.93
CA THR A 215 -13.95 -27.51 -11.70
C THR A 215 -13.53 -26.05 -11.66
N LEU A 216 -12.27 -25.79 -11.28
CA LEU A 216 -11.68 -24.46 -11.35
C LEU A 216 -11.11 -24.24 -12.75
N MET A 217 -11.59 -23.22 -13.46
CA MET A 217 -11.27 -22.93 -14.86
C MET A 217 -10.38 -21.70 -14.93
N ALA A 218 -9.13 -21.86 -15.36
CA ALA A 218 -8.27 -20.73 -15.68
C ALA A 218 -8.80 -20.01 -16.93
N LEU A 219 -8.99 -18.70 -16.82
CA LEU A 219 -9.50 -17.85 -17.90
C LEU A 219 -8.33 -17.09 -18.54
N GLU A 220 -8.30 -17.04 -19.87
CA GLU A 220 -7.29 -16.29 -20.61
C GLU A 220 -7.45 -14.77 -20.41
N ASP A 221 -8.70 -14.30 -20.55
CA ASP A 221 -9.12 -12.93 -20.34
C ASP A 221 -10.01 -12.79 -19.10
N ASN A 222 -9.87 -11.67 -18.39
CA ASN A 222 -10.73 -11.37 -17.26
C ASN A 222 -12.14 -10.96 -17.72
N PRO A 223 -13.22 -11.66 -17.30
CA PRO A 223 -14.58 -11.35 -17.75
C PRO A 223 -15.07 -9.95 -17.35
N VAL A 224 -14.52 -9.35 -16.28
CA VAL A 224 -14.84 -7.98 -15.88
C VAL A 224 -14.38 -6.98 -16.94
N ASP A 225 -13.20 -7.20 -17.51
CA ASP A 225 -12.61 -6.29 -18.49
C ASP A 225 -13.46 -6.22 -19.77
N ARG A 226 -14.12 -7.32 -20.14
CA ARG A 226 -15.04 -7.37 -21.30
C ARG A 226 -16.29 -6.52 -21.13
N VAL A 227 -16.72 -6.27 -19.89
CA VAL A 227 -17.94 -5.50 -19.58
C VAL A 227 -17.65 -4.12 -19.00
N TRP A 228 -16.37 -3.76 -18.85
CA TRP A 228 -15.89 -2.47 -18.38
C TRP A 228 -15.51 -1.57 -19.57
N SER A 229 -16.53 -0.98 -20.21
CA SER A 229 -16.37 -0.19 -21.45
C SER A 229 -15.55 1.09 -21.30
N ASP A 230 -15.55 1.67 -20.10
CA ASP A 230 -14.86 2.91 -19.72
C ASP A 230 -13.64 2.64 -18.82
N ARG A 231 -13.01 1.48 -18.98
CA ARG A 231 -11.84 1.08 -18.19
C ARG A 231 -10.70 2.10 -18.34
N PRO A 232 -10.14 2.64 -17.24
CA PRO A 232 -8.97 3.49 -17.30
C PRO A 232 -7.79 2.78 -17.97
N PRO A 233 -6.95 3.48 -18.73
CA PRO A 233 -5.79 2.86 -19.35
C PRO A 233 -4.71 2.51 -18.31
N ALA A 234 -3.80 1.61 -18.66
CA ALA A 234 -2.67 1.28 -17.79
C ALA A 234 -1.77 2.51 -17.55
N PRO A 235 -1.24 2.70 -16.33
CA PRO A 235 -0.47 3.88 -15.98
C PRO A 235 0.83 3.98 -16.81
N LEU A 236 1.28 5.22 -17.01
CA LEU A 236 2.55 5.58 -17.62
C LEU A 236 3.30 6.54 -16.67
N GLY A 237 3.59 6.05 -15.46
CA GLY A 237 4.39 6.77 -14.49
C GLY A 237 5.87 6.76 -14.86
N ARG A 238 6.54 7.90 -14.68
CA ARG A 238 7.99 8.01 -14.95
C ARG A 238 8.79 7.15 -13.99
N VAL A 239 9.79 6.45 -14.53
CA VAL A 239 10.79 5.68 -13.77
C VAL A 239 12.03 6.54 -13.56
N GLU A 240 12.53 6.56 -12.32
CA GLU A 240 13.72 7.32 -11.93
C GLU A 240 14.74 6.41 -11.23
N ALA A 241 16.02 6.64 -11.48
CA ALA A 241 17.09 5.99 -10.73
C ALA A 241 17.25 6.61 -9.33
N LEU A 242 17.46 5.75 -8.33
CA LEU A 242 17.78 6.14 -6.96
C LEU A 242 19.30 6.05 -6.75
N PRO A 243 19.98 7.18 -6.45
CA PRO A 243 21.42 7.18 -6.26
C PRO A 243 21.89 6.29 -5.10
N ALA A 244 23.11 5.74 -5.21
CA ALA A 244 23.68 4.87 -4.19
C ALA A 244 23.95 5.59 -2.86
N GLU A 245 24.07 6.91 -2.88
CA GLU A 245 24.19 7.77 -1.71
C GLU A 245 22.91 7.78 -0.86
N ILE A 246 21.77 7.43 -1.46
CA ILE A 246 20.48 7.30 -0.77
C ILE A 246 20.18 5.84 -0.45
N SER A 247 20.44 4.91 -1.38
CA SER A 247 20.15 3.49 -1.18
C SER A 247 21.23 2.72 -0.42
N GLY A 248 22.42 3.29 -0.24
CA GLY A 248 23.57 2.71 0.46
C GLY A 248 24.35 1.64 -0.30
N VAL A 249 23.72 0.99 -1.29
CA VAL A 249 24.31 -0.10 -2.07
C VAL A 249 23.93 0.05 -3.54
N THR A 250 24.89 -0.15 -4.44
CA THR A 250 24.64 -0.05 -5.89
C THR A 250 23.75 -1.18 -6.39
N ALA A 251 23.00 -0.94 -7.48
CA ALA A 251 22.21 -1.97 -8.14
C ALA A 251 23.06 -3.19 -8.55
N ALA A 252 24.29 -2.96 -9.03
CA ALA A 252 25.21 -4.03 -9.39
C ALA A 252 25.56 -4.94 -8.20
N ALA A 253 25.80 -4.36 -7.02
CA ALA A 253 26.10 -5.14 -5.82
C ALA A 253 24.86 -5.92 -5.32
N LYS A 254 23.65 -5.35 -5.44
CA LYS A 254 22.41 -6.06 -5.13
C LYS A 254 22.16 -7.25 -6.06
N ARG A 255 22.39 -7.07 -7.37
CA ARG A 255 22.31 -8.18 -8.34
C ARG A 255 23.34 -9.27 -8.08
N ALA A 256 24.56 -8.91 -7.70
CA ALA A 256 25.58 -9.90 -7.31
C ALA A 256 25.17 -10.69 -6.06
N LEU A 257 24.54 -10.03 -5.08
CA LEU A 257 23.98 -10.69 -3.89
C LEU A 257 22.85 -11.67 -4.27
N VAL A 258 21.91 -11.24 -5.12
CA VAL A 258 20.82 -12.11 -5.59
C VAL A 258 21.36 -13.29 -6.39
N ALA A 259 22.33 -13.07 -7.27
CA ALA A 259 23.02 -14.13 -8.01
C ALA A 259 23.65 -15.18 -7.08
N GLY A 260 24.25 -14.74 -5.96
CA GLY A 260 24.74 -15.63 -4.90
C GLY A 260 23.62 -16.49 -4.28
N ILE A 261 22.48 -15.89 -3.96
CA ILE A 261 21.31 -16.61 -3.41
C ILE A 261 20.79 -17.66 -4.42
N LEU A 262 20.73 -17.31 -5.71
CA LEU A 262 20.35 -18.27 -6.76
C LEU A 262 21.35 -19.41 -6.84
N ALA A 263 22.64 -19.12 -6.64
CA ALA A 263 23.67 -20.13 -6.65
C ALA A 263 23.56 -21.13 -5.50
N GLU A 264 23.16 -20.69 -4.30
CA GLU A 264 22.90 -21.56 -3.15
C GLU A 264 21.66 -22.46 -3.36
N ARG A 265 20.68 -21.98 -4.13
CA ARG A 265 19.43 -22.69 -4.45
C ARG A 265 19.54 -23.61 -5.68
N ASP A 266 20.69 -23.62 -6.33
CA ASP A 266 20.91 -24.24 -7.64
C ASP A 266 19.89 -23.83 -8.72
N ALA A 267 19.45 -22.58 -8.67
CA ALA A 267 18.58 -21.98 -9.68
C ALA A 267 19.41 -21.26 -10.75
N GLY A 268 19.06 -21.43 -12.03
CA GLY A 268 19.69 -20.71 -13.14
C GLY A 268 19.20 -19.28 -13.28
N VAL A 269 17.93 -19.04 -12.92
CA VAL A 269 17.26 -17.75 -13.04
C VAL A 269 16.16 -17.63 -11.97
N ALA A 270 15.88 -16.42 -11.51
CA ALA A 270 14.65 -16.10 -10.78
C ALA A 270 13.71 -15.25 -11.65
N VAL A 271 12.41 -15.52 -11.54
CA VAL A 271 11.36 -14.65 -12.09
C VAL A 271 10.79 -13.83 -10.94
N LEU A 272 10.87 -12.51 -11.06
CA LEU A 272 10.38 -11.55 -10.08
C LEU A 272 9.10 -10.90 -10.61
N ASN A 273 8.04 -10.94 -9.81
CA ASN A 273 6.77 -10.28 -10.11
C ASN A 273 6.44 -9.09 -9.19
N GLN A 274 7.14 -8.98 -8.04
CA GLN A 274 6.92 -7.91 -7.06
C GLN A 274 7.69 -6.64 -7.49
N PRO A 275 7.00 -5.54 -7.84
CA PRO A 275 7.63 -4.30 -8.26
C PRO A 275 8.56 -3.70 -7.19
N GLU A 276 8.28 -3.91 -5.91
CA GLU A 276 9.13 -3.45 -4.80
C GLU A 276 10.50 -4.15 -4.80
N SER A 277 10.51 -5.45 -5.07
CA SER A 277 11.74 -6.23 -5.18
C SER A 277 12.58 -5.76 -6.36
N ILE A 278 11.94 -5.52 -7.51
CA ILE A 278 12.60 -5.04 -8.73
C ILE A 278 13.13 -3.61 -8.54
N ALA A 279 12.31 -2.73 -7.97
CA ALA A 279 12.67 -1.34 -7.63
C ALA A 279 13.87 -1.28 -6.66
N TRP A 280 13.89 -2.14 -5.65
CA TRP A 280 15.02 -2.26 -4.74
C TRP A 280 16.27 -2.82 -5.42
N LEU A 281 16.14 -3.90 -6.20
CA LEU A 281 17.24 -4.59 -6.87
C LEU A 281 17.98 -3.67 -7.85
N LEU A 282 17.21 -2.89 -8.62
CA LEU A 282 17.75 -2.04 -9.68
C LEU A 282 18.01 -0.60 -9.23
N ASN A 283 17.73 -0.26 -7.96
CA ASN A 283 17.72 1.11 -7.47
C ASN A 283 16.92 2.04 -8.39
N ILE A 284 15.68 1.67 -8.68
CA ILE A 284 14.74 2.52 -9.42
C ILE A 284 13.50 2.78 -8.58
N ARG A 285 12.76 3.83 -8.92
CA ARG A 285 11.43 4.15 -8.38
C ARG A 285 10.51 4.49 -9.53
N GLY A 286 9.21 4.35 -9.31
CA GLY A 286 8.21 4.64 -10.32
C GLY A 286 7.01 5.37 -9.75
N ARG A 287 6.05 5.65 -10.62
CA ARG A 287 4.83 6.37 -10.29
C ARG A 287 3.61 5.72 -10.91
N ASP A 288 3.56 4.39 -10.93
CA ASP A 288 2.39 3.67 -11.45
C ASP A 288 1.37 3.31 -10.36
N VAL A 289 1.82 3.21 -9.11
CA VAL A 289 1.03 2.74 -7.97
C VAL A 289 0.73 3.90 -7.01
N PRO A 290 -0.53 4.15 -6.63
CA PRO A 290 -0.87 5.19 -5.65
C PRO A 290 -0.07 5.06 -4.36
N TYR A 291 0.47 6.18 -3.89
CA TYR A 291 1.22 6.33 -2.62
C TYR A 291 2.53 5.54 -2.48
N THR A 292 2.80 4.64 -3.42
CA THR A 292 3.88 3.66 -3.34
C THR A 292 4.77 3.87 -4.57
N PRO A 293 6.06 4.25 -4.40
CA PRO A 293 6.90 4.72 -5.51
C PRO A 293 7.43 3.58 -6.40
N LEU A 294 6.52 2.84 -7.02
CA LEU A 294 6.80 1.62 -7.77
C LEU A 294 6.50 1.77 -9.26
N PRO A 295 7.36 1.21 -10.12
CA PRO A 295 7.03 0.95 -11.50
C PRO A 295 6.43 -0.45 -11.67
N LEU A 296 5.24 -0.56 -12.25
CA LEU A 296 4.66 -1.87 -12.55
C LEU A 296 5.51 -2.55 -13.65
N CYS A 297 6.12 -3.67 -13.29
CA CYS A 297 7.10 -4.38 -14.10
C CYS A 297 7.31 -5.84 -13.66
N TYR A 298 7.89 -6.64 -14.56
CA TYR A 298 8.48 -7.95 -14.24
C TYR A 298 9.99 -7.92 -14.44
N ALA A 299 10.70 -8.88 -13.85
CA ALA A 299 12.11 -9.09 -14.17
C ALA A 299 12.50 -10.58 -14.16
N THR A 300 13.41 -10.96 -15.04
CA THR A 300 14.20 -12.19 -14.89
C THR A 300 15.59 -11.81 -14.38
N VAL A 301 16.14 -12.57 -13.43
CA VAL A 301 17.49 -12.36 -12.88
C VAL A 301 18.27 -13.66 -13.02
N ALA A 302 19.30 -13.66 -13.87
CA ALA A 302 20.13 -14.83 -14.08
C ALA A 302 21.19 -14.99 -12.97
N ARG A 303 21.74 -16.21 -12.85
CA ARG A 303 22.79 -16.57 -11.87
C ARG A 303 24.10 -15.79 -12.07
N ASP A 304 24.30 -15.10 -13.18
CA ASP A 304 25.44 -14.20 -13.42
C ASP A 304 25.15 -12.73 -13.04
N GLY A 305 23.93 -12.43 -12.59
CA GLY A 305 23.48 -11.10 -12.21
C GLY A 305 22.99 -10.24 -13.38
N SER A 306 22.89 -10.78 -14.59
CA SER A 306 22.19 -10.12 -15.70
C SER A 306 20.67 -10.12 -15.46
N VAL A 307 20.01 -9.06 -15.93
CA VAL A 307 18.57 -8.85 -15.73
C VAL A 307 17.89 -8.50 -17.04
N GLU A 308 16.74 -9.11 -17.31
CA GLU A 308 15.78 -8.56 -18.26
C GLU A 308 14.65 -7.89 -17.48
N LEU A 309 14.43 -6.60 -17.74
CA LEU A 309 13.41 -5.78 -17.11
C LEU A 309 12.26 -5.56 -18.10
N PHE A 310 11.07 -6.03 -17.74
CA PHE A 310 9.86 -5.96 -18.57
C PHE A 310 8.95 -4.85 -18.07
N LEU A 311 8.94 -3.72 -18.77
CA LEU A 311 8.08 -2.57 -18.50
C LEU A 311 7.88 -1.75 -19.78
N ASP A 312 6.89 -0.86 -19.79
CA ASP A 312 6.72 0.05 -20.93
C ASP A 312 7.96 0.96 -21.09
N PRO A 313 8.73 0.84 -22.19
CA PRO A 313 9.96 1.60 -22.37
C PRO A 313 9.75 3.11 -22.33
N ALA A 314 8.55 3.61 -22.64
CA ALA A 314 8.22 5.03 -22.56
C ALA A 314 8.30 5.58 -21.12
N LYS A 315 8.29 4.73 -20.09
CA LYS A 315 8.51 5.14 -18.69
C LYS A 315 9.94 5.57 -18.38
N CYS A 316 10.91 5.18 -19.21
CA CYS A 316 12.34 5.39 -18.98
C CYS A 316 12.91 6.44 -19.95
N ASP A 317 13.33 7.58 -19.41
CA ASP A 317 14.09 8.58 -20.15
C ASP A 317 15.57 8.15 -20.37
N ALA A 318 16.33 9.01 -21.03
CA ALA A 318 17.75 8.76 -21.32
C ALA A 318 18.61 8.59 -20.05
N ALA A 319 18.31 9.34 -18.99
CA ALA A 319 19.07 9.27 -17.74
C ALA A 319 18.81 7.96 -16.99
N THR A 320 17.55 7.55 -16.91
CA THR A 320 17.16 6.25 -16.33
C THR A 320 17.76 5.09 -17.13
N ARG A 321 17.74 5.15 -18.47
CA ARG A 321 18.39 4.13 -19.32
C ARG A 321 19.89 4.05 -19.09
N ALA A 322 20.57 5.20 -18.97
CA ALA A 322 21.98 5.23 -18.66
C ALA A 322 22.30 4.63 -17.28
N ALA A 323 21.45 4.92 -16.28
CA ALA A 323 21.62 4.40 -14.92
C ALA A 323 21.40 2.88 -14.78
N LEU A 324 20.51 2.29 -15.60
CA LEU A 324 20.31 0.84 -15.64
C LEU A 324 21.57 0.09 -16.12
N GLY A 325 22.38 0.74 -16.96
CA GLY A 325 23.62 0.18 -17.50
C GLY A 325 23.40 -0.94 -18.52
N ASN A 326 24.45 -1.68 -18.84
CA ASN A 326 24.47 -2.68 -19.92
C ASN A 326 24.13 -4.11 -19.47
N GLN A 327 24.04 -4.37 -18.17
CA GLN A 327 23.64 -5.68 -17.62
C GLN A 327 22.13 -5.78 -17.36
N VAL A 328 21.37 -4.74 -17.68
CA VAL A 328 19.91 -4.71 -17.58
C VAL A 328 19.35 -4.45 -18.97
N SER A 329 18.70 -5.46 -19.54
CA SER A 329 18.03 -5.37 -20.83
C SER A 329 16.60 -4.90 -20.63
N LEU A 330 16.22 -3.77 -21.23
CA LEU A 330 14.85 -3.27 -21.19
C LEU A 330 14.01 -3.93 -22.29
N ARG A 331 12.91 -4.58 -21.90
CA ARG A 331 11.96 -5.26 -22.79
C ARG A 331 10.56 -4.68 -22.59
N PRO A 332 9.70 -4.64 -23.62
CA PRO A 332 8.29 -4.30 -23.44
C PRO A 332 7.62 -5.20 -22.40
N PHE A 333 6.62 -4.67 -21.68
CA PHE A 333 5.94 -5.38 -20.59
C PHE A 333 5.33 -6.71 -21.07
N GLU A 334 4.74 -6.71 -22.26
CA GLU A 334 4.06 -7.86 -22.87
C GLU A 334 5.03 -8.98 -23.27
N ALA A 335 6.33 -8.69 -23.38
CA ALA A 335 7.35 -9.67 -23.75
C ALA A 335 7.67 -10.69 -22.65
N ILE A 336 7.13 -10.51 -21.44
CA ILE A 336 7.34 -11.45 -20.33
C ILE A 336 6.86 -12.86 -20.70
N GLY A 337 5.72 -13.00 -21.39
CA GLY A 337 5.20 -14.31 -21.80
C GLY A 337 6.20 -15.09 -22.65
N GLN A 338 6.75 -14.45 -23.67
CA GLN A 338 7.78 -15.04 -24.54
C GLN A 338 9.05 -15.39 -23.76
N ALA A 339 9.48 -14.54 -22.81
CA ALA A 339 10.66 -14.83 -22.00
C ALA A 339 10.46 -16.07 -21.12
N LEU A 340 9.26 -16.30 -20.58
CA LEU A 340 8.95 -17.52 -19.82
C LEU A 340 8.96 -18.75 -20.73
N ASP A 341 8.44 -18.63 -21.96
CA ASP A 341 8.47 -19.69 -22.96
C ASP A 341 9.92 -20.05 -23.32
N ASP A 342 10.76 -19.05 -23.62
CA ASP A 342 12.18 -19.22 -23.94
C ASP A 342 12.95 -19.92 -22.81
N LEU A 343 12.66 -19.57 -21.54
CA LEU A 343 13.23 -20.24 -20.37
C LEU A 343 12.80 -21.71 -20.27
N GLY A 344 11.54 -22.00 -20.58
CA GLY A 344 11.02 -23.37 -20.59
C GLY A 344 11.63 -24.22 -21.70
N GLU A 345 11.69 -23.69 -22.92
CA GLU A 345 12.29 -24.37 -24.08
C GLU A 345 13.78 -24.66 -23.87
N ALA A 346 14.48 -23.80 -23.13
CA ALA A 346 15.86 -24.02 -22.71
C ALA A 346 16.02 -25.07 -21.59
N GLY A 347 14.93 -25.59 -21.03
CA GLY A 347 14.94 -26.50 -19.88
C GLY A 347 15.50 -25.85 -18.62
N ALA A 348 15.33 -24.53 -18.47
CA ALA A 348 15.93 -23.79 -17.37
C ALA A 348 15.37 -24.22 -16.00
N THR A 349 16.21 -24.14 -14.97
CA THR A 349 15.77 -24.24 -13.57
C THR A 349 15.44 -22.86 -13.04
N VAL A 350 14.17 -22.61 -12.76
CA VAL A 350 13.61 -21.29 -12.46
C VAL A 350 13.17 -21.21 -11.00
N SER A 351 13.73 -20.28 -10.23
CA SER A 351 13.26 -19.95 -8.89
C SER A 351 12.00 -19.08 -8.97
N LEU A 352 10.93 -19.50 -8.30
CA LEU A 352 9.65 -18.77 -8.26
C LEU A 352 9.08 -18.78 -6.84
N ASP A 353 8.63 -17.62 -6.37
CA ASP A 353 7.99 -17.50 -5.06
C ASP A 353 6.51 -17.93 -5.13
N PRO A 354 6.09 -19.03 -4.49
CA PRO A 354 4.73 -19.52 -4.62
C PRO A 354 3.70 -18.69 -3.83
N ASP A 355 4.14 -17.84 -2.90
CA ASP A 355 3.24 -16.99 -2.10
C ASP A 355 2.92 -15.67 -2.80
N THR A 356 3.82 -15.15 -3.63
CA THR A 356 3.64 -13.87 -4.35
C THR A 356 3.52 -14.02 -5.86
N ALA A 357 4.19 -14.98 -6.51
CA ALA A 357 4.13 -15.13 -7.96
C ALA A 357 2.75 -15.64 -8.39
N SER A 358 2.22 -15.06 -9.47
CA SER A 358 0.94 -15.47 -10.01
C SER A 358 0.97 -16.89 -10.57
N GLU A 359 -0.15 -17.58 -10.47
CA GLU A 359 -0.34 -18.92 -11.01
C GLU A 359 -0.10 -18.95 -12.53
N TRP A 360 -0.37 -17.84 -13.23
CA TRP A 360 -0.06 -17.70 -14.65
C TRP A 360 1.43 -17.87 -14.96
N LEU A 361 2.33 -17.26 -14.16
CA LEU A 361 3.78 -17.42 -14.33
C LEU A 361 4.19 -18.89 -14.15
N HIS A 362 3.67 -19.54 -13.12
CA HIS A 362 3.94 -20.94 -12.83
C HIS A 362 3.46 -21.87 -13.93
N GLN A 363 2.20 -21.73 -14.38
CA GLN A 363 1.63 -22.54 -15.45
C GLN A 363 2.40 -22.38 -16.75
N ARG A 364 2.70 -21.13 -17.15
CA ARG A 364 3.40 -20.87 -18.41
C ARG A 364 4.80 -21.49 -18.43
N LEU A 365 5.56 -21.34 -17.35
CA LEU A 365 6.87 -21.96 -17.18
C LEU A 365 6.80 -23.50 -17.24
N ALA A 366 5.84 -24.09 -16.51
CA ALA A 366 5.68 -25.54 -16.45
C ALA A 366 5.26 -26.14 -17.81
N GLU A 367 4.34 -25.48 -18.51
CA GLU A 367 3.88 -25.89 -19.85
C GLU A 367 4.99 -25.78 -20.91
N ALA A 368 5.84 -24.76 -20.81
CA ALA A 368 6.97 -24.56 -21.71
C ALA A 368 8.15 -25.53 -21.44
N GLY A 369 8.15 -26.24 -20.30
CA GLY A 369 9.16 -27.26 -19.97
C GLY A 369 10.24 -26.84 -18.96
N ALA A 370 10.05 -25.70 -18.26
CA ALA A 370 10.97 -25.27 -17.21
C ALA A 370 10.88 -26.17 -15.97
N THR A 371 12.00 -26.32 -15.25
CA THR A 371 12.00 -26.91 -13.91
C THR A 371 11.79 -25.80 -12.89
N VAL A 372 10.57 -25.68 -12.35
CA VAL A 372 10.27 -24.65 -11.34
C VAL A 372 10.69 -25.12 -9.94
N VAL A 373 11.58 -24.37 -9.30
CA VAL A 373 11.98 -24.55 -7.90
C VAL A 373 11.29 -23.49 -7.06
N THR A 374 10.49 -23.92 -6.08
CA THR A 374 9.80 -22.99 -5.19
C THR A 374 10.76 -22.41 -4.16
N GLY A 375 10.70 -21.09 -3.96
CA GLY A 375 11.49 -20.42 -2.93
C GLY A 375 11.14 -18.93 -2.84
N GLU A 376 11.24 -18.36 -1.63
CA GLU A 376 10.98 -16.93 -1.38
C GLU A 376 11.74 -16.05 -2.39
N ASP A 377 11.09 -15.00 -2.90
CA ASP A 377 11.75 -14.01 -3.76
C ASP A 377 13.09 -13.59 -3.14
N PRO A 378 14.21 -13.76 -3.87
CA PRO A 378 15.56 -13.56 -3.33
C PRO A 378 15.85 -12.11 -2.90
N CYS A 379 14.99 -11.15 -3.24
CA CYS A 379 15.11 -9.75 -2.84
C CYS A 379 14.39 -9.45 -1.52
N ILE A 380 13.37 -10.23 -1.11
CA ILE A 380 12.50 -9.92 0.03
C ILE A 380 13.30 -9.77 1.33
N ARG A 381 14.04 -10.81 1.74
CA ARG A 381 14.79 -10.78 3.01
C ARG A 381 15.94 -9.75 3.01
N PRO A 382 16.77 -9.63 1.95
CA PRO A 382 17.78 -8.56 1.88
C PRO A 382 17.18 -7.15 1.93
N ARG A 383 16.05 -6.90 1.25
CA ARG A 383 15.35 -5.61 1.28
C ARG A 383 14.74 -5.30 2.64
N ALA A 384 14.23 -6.31 3.34
CA ALA A 384 13.62 -6.15 4.66
C ALA A 384 14.61 -5.61 5.70
N ARG A 385 15.90 -6.01 5.61
CA ARG A 385 16.98 -5.54 6.49
C ARG A 385 17.63 -4.28 5.95
N LYS A 386 17.25 -3.13 6.50
CA LYS A 386 17.77 -1.83 6.05
C LYS A 386 19.25 -1.71 6.38
N ASN A 387 20.04 -1.25 5.40
CA ASN A 387 21.46 -1.00 5.60
C ASN A 387 21.69 0.32 6.38
N PRO A 388 22.92 0.61 6.86
CA PRO A 388 23.18 1.80 7.66
C PRO A 388 22.79 3.13 7.01
N VAL A 389 22.88 3.26 5.68
CA VAL A 389 22.48 4.47 4.94
C VAL A 389 20.96 4.60 4.90
N GLU A 390 20.25 3.52 4.59
CA GLU A 390 18.77 3.48 4.61
C GLU A 390 18.23 3.78 6.02
N ILE A 391 18.86 3.23 7.06
CA ILE A 391 18.50 3.52 8.46
C ILE A 391 18.72 5.00 8.80
N ALA A 392 19.88 5.56 8.43
CA ALA A 392 20.18 6.96 8.68
C ALA A 392 19.22 7.91 7.94
N GLY A 393 18.91 7.59 6.68
CA GLY A 393 17.89 8.26 5.89
C GLY A 393 16.52 8.21 6.55
N THR A 394 16.10 7.02 6.99
CA THR A 394 14.80 6.82 7.63
C THR A 394 14.68 7.62 8.92
N ARG A 395 15.72 7.63 9.77
CA ARG A 395 15.77 8.48 10.97
C ARG A 395 15.63 9.96 10.61
N ALA A 396 16.28 10.41 9.54
CA ALA A 396 16.18 11.81 9.09
C ALA A 396 14.78 12.16 8.55
N ALA A 397 14.18 11.26 7.77
CA ALA A 397 12.80 11.40 7.28
C ALA A 397 11.82 11.54 8.45
N HIS A 398 11.93 10.69 9.48
CA HIS A 398 11.05 10.75 10.65
C HIS A 398 11.25 12.02 11.49
N VAL A 399 12.45 12.60 11.56
CA VAL A 399 12.66 13.90 12.22
C VAL A 399 11.96 15.03 11.47
N ARG A 400 11.96 15.00 10.12
CA ARG A 400 11.22 15.99 9.32
C ARG A 400 9.71 15.84 9.52
N ASP A 401 9.23 14.59 9.46
CA ASP A 401 7.81 14.28 9.66
C ASP A 401 7.33 14.67 11.06
N ALA A 402 8.15 14.42 12.09
CA ALA A 402 7.90 14.81 13.46
C ALA A 402 7.68 16.31 13.63
N ALA A 403 8.47 17.15 12.93
CA ALA A 403 8.27 18.59 12.93
C ALA A 403 6.93 18.99 12.27
N ALA A 404 6.58 18.38 11.13
CA ALA A 404 5.30 18.63 10.47
C ALA A 404 4.10 18.23 11.35
N VAL A 405 4.16 17.05 11.99
CA VAL A 405 3.12 16.57 12.90
C VAL A 405 3.00 17.45 14.14
N ALA A 406 4.11 17.91 14.73
CA ALA A 406 4.04 18.81 15.88
C ALA A 406 3.35 20.15 15.54
N ARG A 407 3.64 20.74 14.36
CA ARG A 407 2.94 21.93 13.87
C ARG A 407 1.46 21.68 13.66
N PHE A 408 1.13 20.53 13.07
CA PHE A 408 -0.25 20.11 12.87
C PHE A 408 -1.02 19.96 14.19
N LEU A 409 -0.45 19.26 15.18
CA LEU A 409 -1.10 19.05 16.47
C LEU A 409 -1.33 20.36 17.23
N LYS A 410 -0.36 21.29 17.17
CA LYS A 410 -0.56 22.66 17.66
C LYS A 410 -1.70 23.35 16.92
N TRP A 411 -1.70 23.29 15.58
CA TRP A 411 -2.74 23.90 14.76
C TRP A 411 -4.13 23.33 15.08
N ILE A 412 -4.26 22.03 15.38
CA ILE A 412 -5.50 21.42 15.83
C ILE A 412 -5.97 22.03 17.16
N ASP A 413 -5.12 22.14 18.17
CA ASP A 413 -5.48 22.75 19.45
C ASP A 413 -5.95 24.21 19.26
N ASP A 414 -5.21 25.01 18.49
CA ASP A 414 -5.56 26.41 18.21
C ASP A 414 -6.88 26.55 17.43
N SER A 415 -7.08 25.69 16.42
CA SER A 415 -8.18 25.84 15.46
C SER A 415 -9.50 25.25 15.98
N THR A 416 -9.43 24.20 16.81
CA THR A 416 -10.62 23.62 17.44
C THR A 416 -11.14 24.50 18.58
N ALA A 417 -10.26 25.22 19.29
CA ALA A 417 -10.67 26.28 20.21
C ALA A 417 -11.48 27.39 19.52
N ALA A 418 -11.25 27.60 18.22
CA ALA A 418 -11.98 28.55 17.38
C ALA A 418 -13.23 27.98 16.69
N GLY A 419 -13.54 26.68 16.88
CA GLY A 419 -14.77 26.01 16.42
C GLY A 419 -14.93 25.82 14.90
N ARG A 420 -13.83 25.71 14.12
CA ARG A 420 -13.85 25.84 12.65
C ARG A 420 -13.11 24.75 11.85
N VAL A 421 -12.92 23.54 12.41
CA VAL A 421 -12.16 22.48 11.73
C VAL A 421 -13.04 21.28 11.41
N THR A 422 -12.91 20.78 10.18
CA THR A 422 -13.50 19.52 9.71
C THR A 422 -12.41 18.48 9.45
N GLU A 423 -12.81 17.22 9.25
CA GLU A 423 -11.90 16.11 8.93
C GLU A 423 -11.07 16.39 7.67
N LEU A 424 -11.70 16.91 6.61
CA LEU A 424 -11.02 17.25 5.35
C LEU A 424 -10.02 18.39 5.56
N ALA A 425 -10.45 19.46 6.23
CA ALA A 425 -9.57 20.60 6.51
C ALA A 425 -8.35 20.20 7.35
N ALA A 426 -8.50 19.24 8.27
CA ALA A 426 -7.40 18.70 9.07
C ALA A 426 -6.44 17.84 8.24
N ALA A 427 -6.96 16.96 7.36
CA ALA A 427 -6.12 16.18 6.45
C ALA A 427 -5.27 17.08 5.54
N GLU A 428 -5.90 18.10 4.92
CA GLU A 428 -5.21 19.09 4.08
C GLU A 428 -4.17 19.89 4.89
N ALA A 429 -4.48 20.25 6.14
CA ALA A 429 -3.53 20.97 6.98
C ALA A 429 -2.26 20.17 7.26
N LEU A 430 -2.40 18.89 7.60
CA LEU A 430 -1.23 18.04 7.84
C LEU A 430 -0.39 17.87 6.56
N GLU A 431 -1.02 17.67 5.41
CA GLU A 431 -0.30 17.59 4.13
C GLU A 431 0.46 18.88 3.82
N ARG A 432 -0.12 20.06 4.07
CA ARG A 432 0.59 21.34 3.90
C ARG A 432 1.83 21.45 4.80
N PHE A 433 1.75 20.99 6.05
CA PHE A 433 2.93 21.00 6.93
C PHE A 433 4.01 20.01 6.49
N ARG A 434 3.62 18.92 5.84
CA ARG A 434 4.50 17.85 5.36
C ARG A 434 5.17 18.14 4.02
N SER A 435 4.45 18.78 3.11
CA SER A 435 4.85 19.07 1.71
C SER A 435 5.93 20.17 1.58
N VAL A 436 6.77 20.31 2.59
CA VAL A 436 7.87 21.27 2.65
C VAL A 436 9.21 20.57 2.43
N GLY A 437 10.03 21.14 1.54
CA GLY A 437 11.42 20.74 1.32
C GLY A 437 11.62 19.71 0.20
N GLU A 438 12.84 19.68 -0.33
CA GLU A 438 13.19 18.98 -1.58
C GLU A 438 13.11 17.45 -1.51
N ARG A 439 13.01 16.87 -0.31
CA ARG A 439 12.97 15.42 -0.09
C ARG A 439 11.55 14.85 -0.05
N TRP A 440 10.52 15.66 0.14
CA TRP A 440 9.12 15.22 0.12
C TRP A 440 8.77 14.59 -1.22
N ARG A 441 7.99 13.50 -1.25
CA ARG A 441 7.58 12.82 -2.49
C ARG A 441 6.08 12.51 -2.57
N GLY A 442 5.31 13.00 -1.62
CA GLY A 442 3.87 12.78 -1.49
C GLY A 442 3.52 11.92 -0.27
N PRO A 443 2.22 11.72 0.01
CA PRO A 443 1.78 10.84 1.09
C PRO A 443 2.13 9.36 0.81
N SER A 444 2.38 8.58 1.87
CA SER A 444 2.64 7.12 1.77
C SER A 444 1.37 6.26 1.75
N PHE A 445 0.21 6.86 2.04
CA PHE A 445 -1.13 6.31 1.85
C PHE A 445 -2.17 7.45 1.95
N ALA A 446 -3.43 7.17 1.62
CA ALA A 446 -4.53 8.12 1.82
C ALA A 446 -4.72 8.42 3.31
N THR A 447 -4.55 9.68 3.73
CA THR A 447 -4.76 10.11 5.12
C THR A 447 -6.14 9.71 5.63
N ILE A 448 -6.16 8.97 6.74
CA ILE A 448 -7.36 8.64 7.50
C ILE A 448 -7.55 9.79 8.51
N SER A 449 -8.66 10.51 8.39
CA SER A 449 -9.01 11.65 9.24
C SER A 449 -10.43 11.45 9.75
N GLY A 450 -10.59 10.93 10.97
CA GLY A 450 -11.87 10.47 11.51
C GLY A 450 -12.22 11.10 12.86
N ALA A 451 -13.30 11.86 12.91
CA ALA A 451 -13.86 12.49 14.10
C ALA A 451 -15.05 11.68 14.65
N GLY A 452 -15.05 11.44 15.97
CA GLY A 452 -16.10 10.70 16.66
C GLY A 452 -16.36 9.34 15.99
N PRO A 453 -17.61 9.05 15.56
CA PRO A 453 -17.96 7.76 14.96
C PRO A 453 -17.14 7.36 13.74
N ASN A 454 -16.66 8.33 12.95
CA ASN A 454 -15.83 8.06 11.78
C ASN A 454 -14.47 7.47 12.17
N GLY A 455 -13.92 7.85 13.33
CA GLY A 455 -12.69 7.26 13.87
C GLY A 455 -12.81 5.77 14.18
N ALA A 456 -14.02 5.24 14.38
CA ALA A 456 -14.26 3.81 14.61
C ALA A 456 -14.18 2.95 13.33
N ILE A 457 -14.11 3.57 12.16
CA ILE A 457 -13.95 2.87 10.88
C ILE A 457 -12.45 2.82 10.59
N VAL A 458 -11.85 1.62 10.72
CA VAL A 458 -10.39 1.44 10.83
C VAL A 458 -9.62 2.14 9.70
N HIS A 459 -10.07 1.95 8.46
CA HIS A 459 -9.50 2.58 7.25
C HIS A 459 -10.47 3.61 6.64
N TYR A 460 -11.06 4.47 7.48
CA TYR A 460 -11.95 5.55 7.05
C TYR A 460 -11.27 6.47 6.03
N ARG A 461 -11.99 6.83 4.97
CA ARG A 461 -11.58 7.88 4.04
C ARG A 461 -12.65 8.95 4.02
N VAL A 462 -12.26 10.16 4.39
CA VAL A 462 -13.15 11.32 4.35
C VAL A 462 -13.43 11.71 2.89
N THR A 463 -14.69 12.04 2.62
CA THR A 463 -15.17 12.59 1.35
C THR A 463 -15.94 13.87 1.62
N ALA A 464 -16.22 14.66 0.59
CA ALA A 464 -17.04 15.88 0.75
C ALA A 464 -18.42 15.59 1.37
N GLU A 465 -18.99 14.41 1.11
CA GLU A 465 -20.29 13.98 1.64
C GLU A 465 -20.21 13.47 3.08
N THR A 466 -19.04 13.00 3.51
CA THR A 466 -18.85 12.38 4.84
C THR A 466 -18.06 13.24 5.81
N ASP A 467 -17.56 14.40 5.37
CA ASP A 467 -16.77 15.36 6.15
C ASP A 467 -17.52 15.86 7.39
N ARG A 468 -16.95 15.59 8.57
CA ARG A 468 -17.52 15.99 9.86
C ARG A 468 -16.73 17.11 10.53
N PRO A 469 -17.40 18.01 11.27
CA PRO A 469 -16.71 18.91 12.18
C PRO A 469 -16.07 18.14 13.35
N LEU A 470 -14.94 18.65 13.84
CA LEU A 470 -14.30 18.17 15.08
C LEU A 470 -15.05 18.77 16.27
N GLU A 471 -16.02 18.03 16.81
CA GLU A 471 -16.89 18.47 17.91
C GLU A 471 -16.22 18.32 19.28
N SER A 472 -16.43 19.29 20.18
CA SER A 472 -15.97 19.22 21.56
C SER A 472 -16.62 18.07 22.32
N GLY A 473 -15.84 17.34 23.13
CA GLY A 473 -16.25 16.13 23.83
C GLY A 473 -16.04 14.85 23.02
N SER A 474 -15.44 14.93 21.82
CA SER A 474 -15.17 13.79 20.95
C SER A 474 -13.69 13.45 20.86
N LEU A 475 -13.38 12.33 20.20
CA LEU A 475 -12.02 11.98 19.79
C LEU A 475 -11.83 12.28 18.31
N TYR A 476 -10.63 12.69 17.95
CA TYR A 476 -10.19 12.81 16.57
C TYR A 476 -8.99 11.88 16.35
N LEU A 477 -9.12 10.96 15.40
CA LEU A 477 -8.07 10.06 14.98
C LEU A 477 -7.54 10.54 13.63
N ILE A 478 -6.24 10.77 13.55
CA ILE A 478 -5.55 11.00 12.30
C ILE A 478 -4.44 9.97 12.12
N ASP A 479 -4.50 9.25 11.02
CA ASP A 479 -3.48 8.32 10.58
C ASP A 479 -3.02 8.67 9.17
N SER A 480 -1.71 8.83 9.03
CA SER A 480 -1.13 9.46 7.86
C SER A 480 0.37 9.27 7.81
N GLY A 481 0.91 9.19 6.61
CA GLY A 481 2.34 9.04 6.40
C GLY A 481 2.84 9.74 5.14
N ALA A 482 4.14 9.62 4.92
CA ALA A 482 4.86 10.33 3.89
C ALA A 482 5.88 9.46 3.17
N GLN A 483 6.03 9.70 1.87
CA GLN A 483 7.21 9.31 1.12
C GLN A 483 8.22 10.46 1.15
N TYR A 484 9.43 10.16 1.61
CA TYR A 484 10.61 10.98 1.40
C TYR A 484 11.61 10.21 0.55
N LEU A 485 12.47 10.91 -0.19
CA LEU A 485 13.56 10.26 -0.95
C LEU A 485 14.38 9.28 -0.11
N ASP A 486 14.54 9.57 1.18
CA ASP A 486 15.37 8.84 2.14
C ASP A 486 14.59 8.00 3.16
N GLY A 487 13.27 7.84 3.02
CA GLY A 487 12.49 6.99 3.92
C GLY A 487 10.99 7.08 3.72
N THR A 488 10.26 6.13 4.30
CA THR A 488 8.79 6.12 4.33
C THR A 488 8.35 6.25 5.79
N THR A 489 7.34 7.08 6.06
CA THR A 489 6.79 7.26 7.41
C THR A 489 5.35 6.76 7.49
N ASP A 490 4.98 6.39 8.71
CA ASP A 490 3.63 6.01 9.11
C ASP A 490 3.40 6.44 10.56
N ILE A 491 2.26 7.07 10.83
CA ILE A 491 1.93 7.57 12.16
C ILE A 491 0.44 7.85 12.31
N THR A 492 -0.13 7.16 13.29
CA THR A 492 -1.41 7.49 13.90
C THR A 492 -1.30 8.23 15.23
N ARG A 493 -2.10 9.29 15.39
CA ARG A 493 -2.43 9.89 16.69
C ARG A 493 -3.94 10.00 16.87
N THR A 494 -4.41 9.63 18.06
CA THR A 494 -5.75 10.00 18.54
C THR A 494 -5.61 11.12 19.57
N VAL A 495 -6.39 12.19 19.40
CA VAL A 495 -6.38 13.38 20.27
C VAL A 495 -7.79 13.68 20.79
N ALA A 496 -7.86 14.29 21.96
CA ALA A 496 -9.10 14.78 22.53
C ALA A 496 -9.48 16.13 21.91
N ILE A 497 -10.72 16.26 21.46
CA ILE A 497 -11.29 17.56 21.11
C ILE A 497 -12.08 18.05 22.33
N GLY A 498 -11.56 19.03 23.06
CA GLY A 498 -12.13 19.46 24.34
C GLY A 498 -11.89 18.44 25.47
N THR A 499 -12.92 18.15 26.27
CA THR A 499 -12.80 17.24 27.43
C THR A 499 -13.26 15.83 27.07
N PRO A 500 -12.39 14.81 27.11
CA PRO A 500 -12.77 13.44 26.82
C PRO A 500 -13.58 12.81 27.96
N THR A 501 -14.40 11.81 27.65
CA THR A 501 -15.12 11.02 28.66
C THR A 501 -14.17 10.08 29.41
N GLN A 502 -14.59 9.62 30.60
CA GLN A 502 -13.81 8.65 31.37
C GLN A 502 -13.59 7.34 30.58
N GLU A 503 -14.61 6.85 29.89
CA GLU A 503 -14.50 5.64 29.05
C GLU A 503 -13.44 5.81 27.97
N MET A 504 -13.42 6.96 27.26
CA MET A 504 -12.41 7.25 26.23
C MET A 504 -10.99 7.23 26.81
N ARG A 505 -10.79 7.81 27.99
CA ARG A 505 -9.48 7.82 28.68
C ARG A 505 -9.04 6.42 29.08
N GLU A 506 -9.96 5.62 29.62
CA GLU A 506 -9.69 4.22 29.99
C GLU A 506 -9.31 3.39 28.76
N ARG A 507 -10.10 3.45 27.68
CA ARG A 507 -9.80 2.70 26.43
C ARG A 507 -8.50 3.15 25.80
N PHE A 508 -8.23 4.46 25.76
CA PHE A 508 -6.97 4.99 25.23
C PHE A 508 -5.78 4.50 26.04
N THR A 509 -5.91 4.48 27.36
CA THR A 509 -4.83 4.01 28.24
C THR A 509 -4.56 2.52 28.05
N LEU A 510 -5.58 1.68 27.85
CA LEU A 510 -5.38 0.26 27.54
C LEU A 510 -4.64 0.04 26.22
N VAL A 511 -4.99 0.80 25.18
CA VAL A 511 -4.28 0.79 23.90
C VAL A 511 -2.83 1.25 24.08
N LEU A 512 -2.61 2.32 24.82
CA LEU A 512 -1.28 2.85 25.13
C LEU A 512 -0.41 1.83 25.88
N LYS A 513 -0.97 1.09 26.85
CA LYS A 513 -0.24 0.01 27.54
C LYS A 513 0.21 -1.08 26.56
N GLY A 514 -0.65 -1.46 25.62
CA GLY A 514 -0.29 -2.37 24.53
C GLY A 514 0.86 -1.84 23.67
N HIS A 515 0.79 -0.56 23.30
CA HIS A 515 1.84 0.12 22.53
C HIS A 515 3.18 0.12 23.28
N ILE A 516 3.17 0.46 24.57
CA ILE A 516 4.37 0.47 25.42
C ILE A 516 4.97 -0.93 25.54
N ALA A 517 4.14 -1.97 25.72
CA ALA A 517 4.61 -3.34 25.85
C ALA A 517 5.38 -3.82 24.61
N ILE A 518 4.95 -3.42 23.41
CA ILE A 518 5.73 -3.66 22.19
C ILE A 518 6.99 -2.79 22.16
N ALA A 519 6.86 -1.48 22.36
CA ALA A 519 7.97 -0.54 22.25
C ALA A 519 9.14 -0.83 23.23
N THR A 520 8.84 -1.48 24.36
CA THR A 520 9.83 -1.83 25.40
C THR A 520 10.27 -3.30 25.36
N ALA A 521 9.73 -4.10 24.44
CA ALA A 521 10.03 -5.51 24.34
C ALA A 521 11.54 -5.75 24.09
N ARG A 522 12.10 -6.70 24.82
CA ARG A 522 13.40 -7.30 24.56
C ARG A 522 13.20 -8.79 24.36
N PHE A 523 13.65 -9.33 23.24
CA PHE A 523 13.31 -10.68 22.80
C PHE A 523 14.53 -11.37 22.17
N PRO A 524 14.61 -12.71 22.22
CA PRO A 524 15.73 -13.42 21.62
C PRO A 524 15.70 -13.35 20.08
N ALA A 525 16.87 -13.38 19.45
CA ALA A 525 16.94 -13.60 18.01
C ALA A 525 16.23 -14.92 17.62
N GLY A 526 15.51 -14.90 16.49
CA GLY A 526 14.67 -16.03 16.05
C GLY A 526 13.19 -15.89 16.41
N THR A 527 12.80 -14.87 17.19
CA THR A 527 11.39 -14.55 17.47
C THR A 527 10.64 -14.10 16.22
N THR A 528 9.40 -14.58 16.05
CA THR A 528 8.48 -14.14 15.00
C THR A 528 7.50 -13.11 15.53
N GLY A 529 6.92 -12.29 14.65
CA GLY A 529 5.96 -11.26 15.09
C GLY A 529 4.66 -11.80 15.68
N SER A 530 4.25 -13.03 15.35
CA SER A 530 3.12 -13.69 16.02
C SER A 530 3.33 -13.93 17.52
N GLN A 531 4.58 -14.06 17.97
CA GLN A 531 4.91 -14.22 19.38
C GLN A 531 4.85 -12.88 20.13
N LEU A 532 4.97 -11.76 19.43
CA LEU A 532 4.93 -10.41 20.00
C LEU A 532 3.53 -9.79 20.00
N ASP A 533 2.67 -10.16 19.05
CA ASP A 533 1.31 -9.57 18.86
C ASP A 533 0.44 -9.62 20.13
N ALA A 534 0.51 -10.69 20.92
CA ALA A 534 -0.26 -10.80 22.16
C ALA A 534 0.14 -9.76 23.23
N LEU A 535 1.36 -9.23 23.19
CA LEU A 535 1.83 -8.22 24.14
C LEU A 535 1.03 -6.92 24.03
N ALA A 536 0.61 -6.56 22.82
CA ALA A 536 -0.22 -5.39 22.57
C ALA A 536 -1.68 -5.59 22.96
N ARG A 537 -2.18 -6.83 22.89
CA ARG A 537 -3.60 -7.15 23.08
C ARG A 537 -4.01 -7.46 24.51
N GLN A 538 -3.08 -8.01 25.31
CA GLN A 538 -3.40 -8.56 26.63
C GLN A 538 -4.16 -7.61 27.57
N PHE A 539 -3.95 -6.30 27.46
CA PHE A 539 -4.62 -5.29 28.29
C PHE A 539 -6.08 -5.07 27.89
N LEU A 540 -6.38 -5.09 26.58
CA LEU A 540 -7.75 -5.05 26.09
C LEU A 540 -8.46 -6.39 26.36
N TRP A 541 -7.78 -7.52 26.14
CA TRP A 541 -8.33 -8.85 26.38
C TRP A 541 -8.77 -9.05 27.82
N LYS A 542 -8.04 -8.49 28.79
CA LYS A 542 -8.41 -8.54 30.21
C LYS A 542 -9.79 -7.94 30.49
N GLU A 543 -10.19 -6.95 29.69
CA GLU A 543 -11.49 -6.27 29.76
C GLU A 543 -12.52 -6.83 28.77
N GLY A 544 -12.20 -7.94 28.08
CA GLY A 544 -13.08 -8.54 27.07
C GLY A 544 -13.15 -7.76 25.74
N LEU A 545 -12.14 -6.96 25.44
CA LEU A 545 -12.04 -6.11 24.24
C LEU A 545 -10.91 -6.60 23.32
N ASP A 546 -10.93 -6.19 22.04
CA ASP A 546 -9.88 -6.48 21.06
C ASP A 546 -9.91 -5.46 19.91
N PHE A 547 -8.99 -5.60 18.95
CA PHE A 547 -8.98 -4.89 17.66
C PHE A 547 -8.72 -5.84 16.49
N ASP A 548 -9.44 -5.64 15.38
CA ASP A 548 -9.54 -6.60 14.28
C ASP A 548 -8.54 -6.32 13.13
N HIS A 549 -7.30 -6.03 13.50
CA HIS A 549 -6.15 -5.89 12.59
C HIS A 549 -4.85 -6.35 13.29
N GLY A 550 -3.73 -6.45 12.56
CA GLY A 550 -2.42 -6.77 13.16
C GLY A 550 -1.91 -5.65 14.05
N THR A 551 -1.03 -5.96 15.00
CA THR A 551 -0.34 -4.96 15.84
C THR A 551 0.67 -4.13 15.04
N GLY A 552 1.19 -4.65 13.93
CA GLY A 552 2.00 -3.88 13.00
C GLY A 552 2.48 -4.65 11.78
N HIS A 553 3.06 -3.92 10.83
CA HIS A 553 3.61 -4.41 9.57
C HIS A 553 5.03 -3.89 9.35
N GLY A 554 5.78 -4.50 8.45
CA GLY A 554 7.06 -3.92 8.04
C GLY A 554 6.89 -2.67 7.18
N VAL A 555 7.95 -1.86 7.09
CA VAL A 555 7.96 -0.61 6.31
C VAL A 555 9.23 -0.54 5.45
N GLY A 556 9.06 -0.13 4.19
CA GLY A 556 10.14 0.04 3.23
C GLY A 556 10.91 1.35 3.36
N SER A 557 12.06 1.43 2.69
CA SER A 557 12.86 2.68 2.60
C SER A 557 12.57 3.37 1.27
N PHE A 558 11.69 4.39 1.30
CA PHE A 558 11.13 5.04 0.11
C PHE A 558 10.49 3.98 -0.82
N LEU A 559 9.65 3.11 -0.26
CA LEU A 559 8.98 1.97 -0.90
C LEU A 559 7.59 1.82 -0.28
N GLY A 560 7.02 0.61 -0.25
CA GLY A 560 5.72 0.35 0.40
C GLY A 560 5.73 0.69 1.89
N VAL A 561 4.67 1.38 2.31
CA VAL A 561 4.38 1.62 3.73
C VAL A 561 4.05 0.31 4.43
N HIS A 562 3.37 -0.61 3.74
CA HIS A 562 3.26 -2.01 4.14
C HIS A 562 4.25 -2.86 3.35
N GLU A 563 5.32 -3.30 4.01
CA GLU A 563 6.39 -4.11 3.42
C GLU A 563 6.58 -5.41 4.21
N GLY A 564 6.51 -6.55 3.52
CA GLY A 564 6.84 -7.86 4.08
C GLY A 564 8.35 -8.16 4.07
N PRO A 565 8.78 -9.28 4.68
CA PRO A 565 7.92 -10.35 5.19
C PRO A 565 7.59 -10.19 6.68
N GLN A 566 8.28 -9.29 7.40
CA GLN A 566 8.06 -9.06 8.82
C GLN A 566 6.73 -8.36 9.09
N ARG A 567 6.03 -8.81 10.14
CA ARG A 567 4.84 -8.17 10.68
C ARG A 567 4.55 -8.67 12.08
N ILE A 568 4.01 -7.82 12.93
CA ILE A 568 3.53 -8.17 14.26
C ILE A 568 2.04 -8.45 14.15
N SER A 569 1.69 -9.70 13.90
CA SER A 569 0.31 -10.16 13.87
C SER A 569 0.24 -11.64 14.19
N SER A 570 -0.94 -12.15 14.54
CA SER A 570 -1.17 -13.60 14.74
C SER A 570 -0.73 -14.47 13.56
N ALA A 571 -0.71 -13.92 12.34
CA ALA A 571 -0.24 -14.59 11.11
C ALA A 571 1.24 -14.35 10.78
N GLY A 572 1.96 -13.54 11.57
CA GLY A 572 3.35 -13.14 11.33
C GLY A 572 4.35 -14.27 11.60
N LYS A 573 4.75 -14.99 10.53
CA LYS A 573 5.65 -16.15 10.60
C LYS A 573 7.12 -15.82 10.34
N ALA A 574 7.41 -14.68 9.72
CA ALA A 574 8.79 -14.27 9.46
C ALA A 574 9.51 -13.96 10.77
N VAL A 575 10.78 -14.36 10.85
CA VAL A 575 11.67 -13.98 11.95
C VAL A 575 11.93 -12.49 11.88
N ILE A 576 11.83 -11.81 13.02
CA ILE A 576 12.20 -10.40 13.14
C ILE A 576 13.73 -10.33 13.32
N GLU A 577 14.39 -9.59 12.44
CA GLU A 577 15.85 -9.43 12.40
C GLU A 577 16.25 -7.97 12.60
N ALA A 578 17.46 -7.73 13.12
CA ALA A 578 18.02 -6.38 13.21
C ALA A 578 18.06 -5.68 11.84
N GLY A 579 17.78 -4.39 11.84
CA GLY A 579 17.65 -3.59 10.62
C GLY A 579 16.25 -3.59 10.00
N MET A 580 15.33 -4.45 10.46
CA MET A 580 13.93 -4.38 10.01
C MET A 580 13.18 -3.23 10.67
N ILE A 581 12.35 -2.54 9.90
CA ILE A 581 11.44 -1.49 10.40
C ILE A 581 10.03 -2.09 10.48
N LEU A 582 9.33 -1.84 11.59
CA LEU A 582 7.96 -2.28 11.82
C LEU A 582 7.10 -1.16 12.43
N SER A 583 5.82 -1.08 12.09
CA SER A 583 4.83 -0.31 12.85
C SER A 583 4.50 -0.99 14.19
N ASN A 584 4.04 -0.19 15.14
CA ASN A 584 3.49 -0.60 16.43
C ASN A 584 2.24 0.24 16.68
N GLU A 585 1.09 -0.29 16.29
CA GLU A 585 -0.15 0.44 16.05
C GLU A 585 -1.40 -0.21 16.68
N PRO A 586 -1.37 -0.65 17.96
CA PRO A 586 -2.58 -1.17 18.59
C PRO A 586 -3.72 -0.15 18.55
N GLY A 587 -4.95 -0.67 18.54
CA GLY A 587 -6.14 0.15 18.47
C GLY A 587 -7.31 -0.37 19.29
N TYR A 588 -8.39 0.40 19.29
CA TYR A 588 -9.70 0.02 19.79
C TYR A 588 -10.76 0.84 19.05
N TYR A 589 -11.81 0.18 18.56
CA TYR A 589 -12.84 0.81 17.75
C TYR A 589 -14.21 0.47 18.32
N LYS A 590 -14.91 1.49 18.83
CA LYS A 590 -16.27 1.37 19.32
C LYS A 590 -17.23 1.81 18.20
N PRO A 591 -17.97 0.89 17.55
CA PRO A 591 -18.90 1.24 16.48
C PRO A 591 -19.84 2.36 16.91
N ASP A 592 -20.08 3.30 15.99
CA ASP A 592 -20.93 4.48 16.18
C ASP A 592 -20.50 5.43 17.33
N GLY A 593 -19.30 5.24 17.89
CA GLY A 593 -18.77 6.01 19.00
C GLY A 593 -17.47 6.74 18.65
N TYR A 594 -16.36 6.02 18.74
CA TYR A 594 -15.02 6.55 18.51
C TYR A 594 -14.03 5.43 18.21
N GLY A 595 -12.90 5.79 17.59
CA GLY A 595 -11.75 4.89 17.47
C GLY A 595 -10.50 5.50 18.08
N ILE A 596 -9.61 4.61 18.48
CA ILE A 596 -8.30 4.92 19.04
C ILE A 596 -7.29 4.06 18.31
N ARG A 597 -6.19 4.67 17.87
CA ARG A 597 -4.98 3.97 17.45
C ARG A 597 -3.77 4.81 17.82
N ILE A 598 -2.73 4.15 18.32
CA ILE A 598 -1.48 4.81 18.74
C ILE A 598 -0.35 4.12 18.01
N GLU A 599 0.25 4.82 17.06
CA GLU A 599 1.21 4.22 16.16
C GLU A 599 2.54 4.96 16.13
N ASN A 600 3.60 4.16 16.19
CA ASN A 600 4.96 4.60 15.89
C ASN A 600 5.65 3.54 15.03
N LEU A 601 6.55 3.98 14.16
CA LEU A 601 7.52 3.09 13.54
C LEU A 601 8.70 2.83 14.47
N LEU A 602 9.14 1.59 14.47
CA LEU A 602 10.21 1.03 15.30
C LEU A 602 11.26 0.37 14.40
N LEU A 603 12.54 0.63 14.67
CA LEU A 603 13.66 -0.09 14.10
C LEU A 603 14.04 -1.24 15.04
N THR A 604 14.13 -2.46 14.51
CA THR A 604 14.69 -3.59 15.25
C THR A 604 16.19 -3.44 15.35
N VAL A 605 16.72 -3.46 16.56
CA VAL A 605 18.14 -3.30 16.87
C VAL A 605 18.64 -4.44 17.75
N GLU A 606 19.94 -4.68 17.73
CA GLU A 606 20.58 -5.53 18.73
C GLU A 606 20.43 -4.91 20.11
N SER A 607 20.27 -5.76 21.12
CA SER A 607 19.96 -5.39 22.49
C SER A 607 21.01 -5.96 23.41
N GLU A 608 21.66 -5.11 24.19
CA GLU A 608 22.52 -5.56 25.29
C GLU A 608 21.63 -5.86 26.51
N PRO A 609 21.47 -7.14 26.91
CA PRO A 609 20.66 -7.49 28.06
C PRO A 609 21.36 -7.09 29.37
N ALA A 610 20.58 -6.82 30.42
CA ALA A 610 21.12 -6.51 31.75
C ALA A 610 21.94 -7.67 32.37
N GLN A 611 21.73 -8.89 31.88
CA GLN A 611 22.53 -10.07 32.20
C GLN A 611 23.03 -10.70 30.91
N ASP A 612 24.34 -10.76 30.74
CA ASP A 612 24.95 -11.45 29.61
C ASP A 612 24.90 -12.97 29.83
N THR A 613 24.02 -13.63 29.07
CA THR A 613 23.85 -15.09 29.06
C THR A 613 24.45 -15.73 27.80
N GLY A 614 25.12 -14.94 26.96
CA GLY A 614 25.58 -15.35 25.63
C GLY A 614 24.45 -15.53 24.60
N ARG A 615 23.19 -15.27 24.95
CA ARG A 615 22.05 -15.34 24.03
C ARG A 615 21.91 -14.02 23.27
N PRO A 616 21.91 -14.02 21.93
CA PRO A 616 21.62 -12.82 21.14
C PRO A 616 20.20 -12.31 21.41
N MET A 617 20.10 -11.03 21.75
CA MET A 617 18.85 -10.35 22.05
C MET A 617 18.62 -9.19 21.10
N LEU A 618 17.36 -8.91 20.82
CA LEU A 618 16.88 -7.80 20.02
C LEU A 618 15.99 -6.89 20.88
N ALA A 619 15.81 -5.66 20.43
CA ALA A 619 14.91 -4.66 20.98
C ALA A 619 14.41 -3.73 19.87
N PHE A 620 13.55 -2.78 20.24
CA PHE A 620 13.07 -1.75 19.33
C PHE A 620 13.64 -0.38 19.68
N GLU A 621 14.08 0.35 18.65
CA GLU A 621 14.38 1.78 18.69
C GLU A 621 13.21 2.54 18.05
N THR A 622 12.66 3.54 18.74
CA THR A 622 11.60 4.38 18.19
C THR A 622 12.11 5.32 17.11
N LEU A 623 11.43 5.34 15.95
CA LEU A 623 11.69 6.27 14.85
C LEU A 623 10.71 7.46 14.86
N THR A 624 9.43 7.22 15.17
CA THR A 624 8.39 8.24 15.17
C THR A 624 8.42 9.11 16.43
N PHE A 625 8.42 10.43 16.26
CA PHE A 625 8.47 11.39 17.38
C PHE A 625 7.35 12.43 17.30
N ALA A 626 6.22 12.14 17.94
CA ALA A 626 5.16 13.14 18.15
C ALA A 626 4.52 12.96 19.53
N PRO A 627 4.06 14.04 20.19
CA PRO A 627 3.36 13.93 21.47
C PRO A 627 2.23 12.90 21.41
N ILE A 628 2.03 12.19 22.52
CA ILE A 628 0.86 11.35 22.78
C ILE A 628 -0.04 12.18 23.68
N ASP A 629 -1.31 12.35 23.33
CA ASP A 629 -2.19 13.30 24.01
C ASP A 629 -2.41 12.91 25.49
N ARG A 630 -1.85 13.72 26.38
CA ARG A 630 -1.88 13.51 27.83
C ARG A 630 -3.30 13.60 28.40
N ARG A 631 -4.21 14.32 27.73
CA ARG A 631 -5.62 14.46 28.16
C ARG A 631 -6.36 13.13 28.11
N LEU A 632 -5.92 12.21 27.25
CA LEU A 632 -6.52 10.89 27.07
C LEU A 632 -5.94 9.82 28.00
N ILE A 633 -4.91 10.14 28.77
CA ILE A 633 -4.28 9.17 29.67
C ILE A 633 -5.02 9.18 31.02
N GLU A 634 -5.35 8.00 31.52
CA GLU A 634 -5.82 7.75 32.89
C GLU A 634 -4.64 7.24 33.73
N PRO A 635 -3.96 8.12 34.49
CA PRO A 635 -2.73 7.76 35.20
C PRO A 635 -2.92 6.59 36.17
N ALA A 636 -4.12 6.43 36.74
CA ALA A 636 -4.42 5.36 37.68
C ALA A 636 -4.31 3.94 37.09
N LEU A 637 -4.38 3.80 35.76
CA LEU A 637 -4.25 2.50 35.07
C LEU A 637 -2.80 2.15 34.68
N LEU A 638 -1.88 3.11 34.84
CA LEU A 638 -0.48 2.91 34.49
C LEU A 638 0.32 2.34 35.68
N SER A 639 1.30 1.51 35.36
CA SER A 639 2.40 1.17 36.25
C SER A 639 3.39 2.33 36.35
N PHE A 640 4.33 2.22 37.29
CA PHE A 640 5.40 3.20 37.41
C PHE A 640 6.28 3.23 36.15
N GLU A 641 6.61 2.06 35.62
CA GLU A 641 7.45 1.88 34.44
C GLU A 641 6.81 2.46 33.18
N GLU A 642 5.49 2.27 33.00
CA GLU A 642 4.76 2.84 31.86
C GLU A 642 4.70 4.38 31.94
N ARG A 643 4.46 4.96 33.12
CA ARG A 643 4.53 6.41 33.32
C ARG A 643 5.92 6.96 32.99
N ALA A 644 6.96 6.31 33.53
CA ALA A 644 8.35 6.70 33.28
C ALA A 644 8.72 6.60 31.79
N TRP A 645 8.20 5.59 31.07
CA TRP A 645 8.39 5.47 29.63
C TRP A 645 7.76 6.64 28.87
N ILE A 646 6.53 7.05 29.21
CA ILE A 646 5.84 8.16 28.55
C ILE A 646 6.63 9.46 28.75
N ASP A 647 7.04 9.75 29.98
CA ASP A 647 7.83 10.94 30.30
C ASP A 647 9.17 10.96 29.55
N ALA A 648 9.86 9.81 29.48
CA ALA A 648 11.13 9.66 28.75
C ALA A 648 10.96 9.80 27.22
N TYR A 649 9.87 9.24 26.68
CA TYR A 649 9.49 9.37 25.29
C TYR A 649 9.19 10.84 24.95
N HIS A 650 8.36 11.52 25.74
CA HIS A 650 8.02 12.93 25.59
C HIS A 650 9.23 13.86 25.73
N ALA A 651 10.15 13.58 26.65
CA ALA A 651 11.43 14.29 26.73
C ALA A 651 12.28 14.11 25.47
N THR A 652 12.26 12.92 24.87
CA THR A 652 12.93 12.64 23.59
C THR A 652 12.25 13.37 22.43
N VAL A 653 10.92 13.40 22.37
CA VAL A 653 10.15 14.20 21.40
C VAL A 653 10.59 15.66 21.47
N ARG A 654 10.61 16.29 22.65
CA ARG A 654 11.11 17.68 22.80
C ARG A 654 12.51 17.85 22.23
N ARG A 655 13.45 16.99 22.63
CA ARG A 655 14.85 17.08 22.22
C ARG A 655 15.03 16.97 20.70
N ARG A 656 14.26 16.12 20.04
CA ARG A 656 14.37 15.86 18.59
C ARG A 656 13.64 16.90 17.75
N VAL A 657 12.49 17.38 18.22
CA VAL A 657 11.57 18.20 17.41
C VAL A 657 11.75 19.70 17.62
N ALA A 658 12.02 20.15 18.86
CA ALA A 658 12.16 21.57 19.18
C ALA A 658 13.16 22.36 18.30
N PRO A 659 14.30 21.79 17.84
CA PRO A 659 15.22 22.53 16.96
C PRO A 659 14.60 22.95 15.62
N ALA A 660 13.57 22.26 15.15
CA ALA A 660 12.89 22.55 13.89
C ALA A 660 11.69 23.49 14.06
N LEU A 661 11.32 23.84 15.29
CA LEU A 661 10.11 24.60 15.61
C LEU A 661 10.42 26.07 15.96
N ASP A 662 9.46 26.96 15.73
CA ASP A 662 9.52 28.36 16.18
C ASP A 662 9.28 28.52 17.70
N ALA A 663 9.26 29.75 18.20
CA ALA A 663 9.10 30.00 19.65
C ALA A 663 7.73 29.54 20.19
N ALA A 664 6.63 29.85 19.48
CA ALA A 664 5.28 29.51 19.91
C ALA A 664 5.02 28.00 19.75
N GLU A 665 5.56 27.40 18.70
CA GLU A 665 5.56 25.96 18.47
C GLU A 665 6.32 25.19 19.57
N ARG A 666 7.46 25.72 20.02
CA ARG A 666 8.22 25.13 21.14
C ARG A 666 7.49 25.23 22.48
N GLU A 667 6.89 26.38 22.79
CA GLU A 667 6.12 26.55 24.03
C GLU A 667 4.91 25.59 24.08
N TRP A 668 4.20 25.44 22.96
CA TRP A 668 3.15 24.44 22.84
C TRP A 668 3.70 23.03 23.04
N LEU A 669 4.82 22.69 22.40
CA LEU A 669 5.42 21.36 22.51
C LEU A 669 5.84 21.04 23.96
N GLU A 670 6.41 22.01 24.68
CA GLU A 670 6.75 21.88 26.10
C GLU A 670 5.53 21.55 26.95
N THR A 671 4.41 22.23 26.70
CA THR A 671 3.13 21.97 27.37
C THR A 671 2.58 20.58 27.01
N ALA A 672 2.54 20.24 25.73
CA ALA A 672 2.02 18.97 25.22
C ALA A 672 2.82 17.75 25.70
N THR A 673 4.06 17.96 26.15
CA THR A 673 4.97 16.91 26.57
C THR A 673 5.39 17.00 28.04
N ALA A 674 4.77 17.87 28.85
CA ALA A 674 5.11 17.96 30.27
C ALA A 674 4.90 16.62 30.99
N LEU A 675 5.51 16.44 32.17
CA LEU A 675 5.42 15.19 32.92
C LEU A 675 3.97 14.82 33.21
N LEU A 676 3.65 13.53 33.20
CA LEU A 676 2.33 13.07 33.66
C LEU A 676 2.14 13.38 35.15
N ASP A 677 0.92 13.77 35.51
CA ASP A 677 0.57 13.97 36.91
C ASP A 677 0.66 12.64 37.68
N ALA A 678 1.13 12.72 38.93
CA ALA A 678 1.41 11.57 39.78
C ALA A 678 0.14 10.84 40.28
#